data_AF-A0A936K2Y1-F1
#
_entry.id   AF-A0A936K2Y1-F1
#
_cell.length_a   1.000
_cell.length_b   1.000
_cell.length_c   1.000
_cell.angle_alpha   90.00
_cell.angle_beta   90.00
_cell.angle_gamma   90.00
#
_symmetry.space_group_name_H-M   'P 1'
#
loop_
_entity.id
_entity.type
_entity.pdbx_description
1 polymer ?
#
loop_
_entity_poly.entity_id
_entity_poly.type
_entity_poly.pdbx_seq_one_letter_code
_entity_poly.pdbx_strand_id
1 'polypeptide(L)'
;MSRLIVLMLVPMLLALSAGAQTLVSTPYPIVFVTQVPVAADFTTIGSTFGNHLANQQAVARGGDLWIRDSNGSLRNLSLAAGVSSQGQLGATALAVRDPSPSWDGRKIIFSAVLGAPTTRYVETTSYWQLYEISGLAAGETPQITRVANQPADCNNISPIYASDDRIIFSSDRTRSGERHLYPQLDEYEEAPTVSGLWSLDPVSGDLFLLNHSPSGAFTPRIDSFGRVIFTRWDHLQRDQQADADRAGTANYGTFNYSDESVAGRALADRSEIFPEQRETQGRISGHRFNQFFPWQVNQDGSEEETLNHVGRQELAQYGTQSFLDDANLLECCAVDPLPGRGRLNNDSLLQMREDPLQPGRFIGTSAQEFGTHAAGQLVSLDGAPTVNPDLMTVRSLTATATAFATEEGQSPLATHSGLYRDPLPLSDGRLVASHTVETRVDRNEGSTEAPRSRYDFRLRLVTADAQGVYRAGEALTPGISKSVSWYDPDTLVSHSGPLWELGAVELRPRARPPAPTSRLPAPEQRVFSEEGVDVAVFKDYLRRNDLALMVSRDVTLRDGADLQQPFNLRVRGGAQSVAKAGKVYDVSHLQLIQGDQIRGIGGNTSPRPGRRVLAQVLHEPRAANPFQGVKGAVSLAPDGSVAALVPARRALSWQLTDGDVPVVRERYWLSMQSGEIRVCASCHGVNRRSQTGTADAVNAPEGLRRLLRWYKSGQALASDDRVFNWAERQYPDNFLPKNAATASFDGYRYRHYASSNEYLGVKDGKVWYFKPGQSAAPLDLGPLQPYLELATMAGF
;
A
#
# COMPACT_ATOMS: atom_id res chain seq x y z
N MET A 1 93.35 22.97 -22.22
CA MET A 1 92.65 23.78 -21.20
C MET A 1 91.38 24.31 -21.83
N SER A 2 90.27 23.59 -21.67
CA SER A 2 88.93 23.99 -22.15
C SER A 2 88.05 24.10 -20.92
N ARG A 3 87.59 25.32 -20.59
CA ARG A 3 86.73 25.56 -19.42
C ARG A 3 85.27 25.64 -19.88
N LEU A 4 84.49 24.68 -19.39
CA LEU A 4 83.02 24.61 -19.45
C LEU A 4 82.40 25.75 -18.63
N ILE A 5 81.38 26.40 -19.18
CA ILE A 5 80.44 27.26 -18.47
C ILE A 5 79.29 26.36 -17.96
N VAL A 6 79.03 26.36 -16.66
CA VAL A 6 77.86 25.71 -16.05
C VAL A 6 76.91 26.81 -15.57
N LEU A 7 75.71 26.85 -16.16
CA LEU A 7 74.58 27.67 -15.73
C LEU A 7 73.93 27.00 -14.51
N MET A 8 73.87 27.68 -13.36
CA MET A 8 73.05 27.25 -12.22
C MET A 8 71.64 27.86 -12.36
N LEU A 9 70.63 27.00 -12.53
CA LEU A 9 69.21 27.33 -12.40
C LEU A 9 68.78 27.05 -10.96
N VAL A 10 68.28 28.07 -10.27
CA VAL A 10 67.63 27.96 -8.95
C VAL A 10 66.14 27.65 -9.17
N PRO A 11 65.56 26.56 -8.62
CA PRO A 11 64.13 26.34 -8.68
C PRO A 11 63.42 27.16 -7.59
N MET A 12 62.57 28.08 -8.02
CA MET A 12 61.64 28.83 -7.17
C MET A 12 60.49 27.89 -6.76
N LEU A 13 60.48 27.44 -5.51
CA LEU A 13 59.36 26.70 -4.92
C LEU A 13 58.15 27.64 -4.76
N LEU A 14 57.22 27.58 -5.71
CA LEU A 14 55.85 28.07 -5.53
C LEU A 14 55.11 27.09 -4.62
N ALA A 15 54.99 27.44 -3.34
CA ALA A 15 54.05 26.79 -2.44
C ALA A 15 52.62 27.09 -2.92
N LEU A 16 52.00 26.13 -3.61
CA LEU A 16 50.56 26.11 -3.82
C LEU A 16 49.90 25.94 -2.44
N SER A 17 49.35 27.03 -1.90
CA SER A 17 48.40 26.95 -0.80
C SER A 17 47.17 26.20 -1.32
N ALA A 18 47.07 24.92 -1.01
CA ALA A 18 45.80 24.19 -1.10
C ALA A 18 44.82 24.92 -0.16
N GLY A 19 43.90 25.69 -0.73
CA GLY A 19 42.84 26.33 0.05
C GLY A 19 42.06 25.25 0.80
N ALA A 20 41.98 25.38 2.12
CA ALA A 20 41.13 24.52 2.92
C ALA A 20 39.69 24.64 2.40
N GLN A 21 39.15 23.56 1.84
CA GLN A 21 37.76 23.50 1.43
C GLN A 21 36.91 23.71 2.69
N THR A 22 36.18 24.82 2.76
CA THR A 22 35.25 25.08 3.86
C THR A 22 34.13 24.06 3.80
N LEU A 23 34.04 23.21 4.82
CA LEU A 23 32.97 22.22 4.93
C LEU A 23 31.61 22.91 4.99
N VAL A 24 30.65 22.38 4.24
CA VAL A 24 29.26 22.87 4.25
C VAL A 24 28.70 22.80 5.67
N SER A 25 28.20 23.89 6.24
CA SER A 25 27.50 23.83 7.53
C SER A 25 26.02 23.52 7.32
N THR A 26 25.39 22.79 8.25
CA THR A 26 23.95 22.50 8.27
C THR A 26 23.35 22.90 9.61
N PRO A 27 22.06 23.30 9.66
CA PRO A 27 21.44 23.75 10.92
C PRO A 27 21.47 22.64 11.98
N TYR A 28 21.27 21.39 11.55
CA TYR A 28 21.32 20.20 12.38
C TYR A 28 22.23 19.13 11.76
N PRO A 29 22.66 18.12 12.54
CA PRO A 29 23.36 16.97 11.99
C PRO A 29 22.51 16.22 10.95
N ILE A 30 23.16 15.60 9.98
CA ILE A 30 22.52 14.75 8.97
C ILE A 30 22.99 13.31 9.19
N VAL A 31 22.04 12.39 9.35
CA VAL A 31 22.31 10.95 9.41
C VAL A 31 21.96 10.32 8.08
N PHE A 32 22.76 9.38 7.59
CA PHE A 32 22.56 8.72 6.31
C PHE A 32 23.21 7.35 6.32
N VAL A 33 22.94 6.55 5.29
CA VAL A 33 23.54 5.23 5.15
C VAL A 33 24.51 5.19 3.97
N THR A 34 25.57 4.42 4.13
CA THR A 34 26.39 4.01 2.99
C THR A 34 26.03 2.61 2.58
N GLN A 35 25.98 2.34 1.28
CA GLN A 35 25.64 1.04 0.70
C GLN A 35 26.73 0.62 -0.29
N VAL A 36 27.12 -0.66 -0.27
CA VAL A 36 27.98 -1.21 -1.34
C VAL A 36 27.19 -1.17 -2.65
N PRO A 37 27.72 -0.55 -3.72
CA PRO A 37 26.99 -0.43 -4.99
C PRO A 37 26.58 -1.79 -5.54
N VAL A 38 25.28 -1.94 -5.87
CA VAL A 38 24.74 -3.13 -6.51
C VAL A 38 24.45 -2.79 -7.96
N ALA A 39 25.21 -3.37 -8.89
CA ALA A 39 25.14 -3.04 -10.32
C ALA A 39 23.98 -3.75 -11.06
N ALA A 40 22.82 -3.84 -10.41
CA ALA A 40 21.58 -4.43 -10.92
C ALA A 40 20.37 -3.77 -10.25
N ASP A 41 19.33 -3.47 -11.03
CA ASP A 41 18.15 -2.72 -10.57
C ASP A 41 16.83 -3.50 -10.78
N PHE A 42 16.79 -4.72 -10.26
CA PHE A 42 15.56 -5.50 -10.17
C PHE A 42 15.55 -6.27 -8.84
N THR A 43 14.60 -5.97 -7.96
CA THR A 43 14.49 -6.59 -6.62
C THR A 43 15.76 -6.45 -5.76
N THR A 44 16.55 -5.39 -6.00
CA THR A 44 17.74 -5.06 -5.20
C THR A 44 17.44 -3.89 -4.27
N ILE A 45 18.33 -3.63 -3.31
CA ILE A 45 18.19 -2.54 -2.32
C ILE A 45 17.84 -1.18 -2.95
N GLY A 46 18.31 -0.92 -4.17
CA GLY A 46 18.11 0.35 -4.89
C GLY A 46 16.78 0.46 -5.63
N SER A 47 16.09 -0.66 -5.88
CA SER A 47 14.94 -0.75 -6.79
C SER A 47 13.66 -0.10 -6.26
N THR A 48 12.75 0.21 -7.18
CA THR A 48 11.44 0.80 -6.91
C THR A 48 10.52 -0.14 -6.11
N PHE A 49 10.58 -1.45 -6.40
CA PHE A 49 9.89 -2.51 -5.69
C PHE A 49 10.81 -3.72 -5.45
N GLY A 50 10.33 -4.71 -4.67
CA GLY A 50 11.10 -5.89 -4.32
C GLY A 50 12.39 -5.59 -3.54
N ASN A 51 12.60 -4.33 -3.12
CA ASN A 51 13.85 -3.85 -2.55
C ASN A 51 14.11 -4.34 -1.11
N HIS A 52 13.22 -5.15 -0.55
CA HIS A 52 13.31 -5.69 0.81
C HIS A 52 14.06 -7.03 0.88
N LEU A 53 14.52 -7.59 -0.25
CA LEU A 53 15.26 -8.84 -0.22
C LEU A 53 16.58 -8.69 0.56
N ALA A 54 16.93 -9.72 1.34
CA ALA A 54 18.07 -9.72 2.27
C ALA A 54 19.19 -10.70 1.87
N ASN A 55 19.06 -11.36 0.71
CA ASN A 55 20.12 -12.20 0.16
C ASN A 55 21.31 -11.36 -0.34
N GLN A 56 22.47 -11.99 -0.56
CA GLN A 56 23.71 -11.27 -0.90
C GLN A 56 23.66 -10.64 -2.30
N GLN A 57 22.89 -11.21 -3.22
CA GLN A 57 22.70 -10.68 -4.57
C GLN A 57 21.91 -9.36 -4.56
N ALA A 58 20.87 -9.28 -3.73
CA ALA A 58 20.00 -8.12 -3.63
C ALA A 58 20.61 -7.00 -2.77
N VAL A 59 21.40 -7.36 -1.77
CA VAL A 59 22.09 -6.42 -0.88
C VAL A 59 23.41 -6.99 -0.37
N ALA A 60 24.51 -6.44 -0.88
CA ALA A 60 25.82 -6.69 -0.31
C ALA A 60 25.93 -6.06 1.08
N ARG A 61 26.48 -6.82 2.03
CA ARG A 61 26.91 -6.26 3.32
C ARG A 61 28.17 -5.43 3.12
N GLY A 62 28.47 -4.56 4.09
CA GLY A 62 29.56 -3.60 4.04
C GLY A 62 29.09 -2.15 4.16
N GLY A 63 27.78 -1.90 4.14
CA GLY A 63 27.19 -0.61 4.43
C GLY A 63 27.27 -0.24 5.91
N ASP A 64 27.03 1.03 6.23
CA ASP A 64 27.19 1.60 7.57
C ASP A 64 26.20 2.76 7.78
N LEU A 65 25.85 3.02 9.04
CA LEU A 65 25.14 4.23 9.46
C LEU A 65 26.15 5.33 9.79
N TRP A 66 25.97 6.52 9.23
CA TRP A 66 26.85 7.67 9.40
C TRP A 66 26.11 8.87 9.95
N ILE A 67 26.80 9.67 10.76
CA ILE A 67 26.35 11.02 11.13
C ILE A 67 27.36 12.04 10.65
N ARG A 68 26.85 13.08 10.00
CA ARG A 68 27.54 14.31 9.68
C ARG A 68 27.07 15.38 10.65
N ASP A 69 27.94 15.83 11.55
CA ASP A 69 27.63 16.89 12.50
C ASP A 69 27.40 18.23 11.78
N SER A 70 26.75 19.20 12.44
CA SER A 70 26.41 20.51 11.83
C SER A 70 27.60 21.28 11.26
N ASN A 71 28.81 21.05 11.78
CA ASN A 71 30.06 21.64 11.30
C ASN A 71 30.70 20.88 10.12
N GLY A 72 30.09 19.77 9.68
CA GLY A 72 30.57 18.91 8.62
C GLY A 72 31.54 17.81 9.02
N SER A 73 31.85 17.66 10.32
CA SER A 73 32.57 16.49 10.81
C SER A 73 31.76 15.22 10.57
N LEU A 74 32.43 14.12 10.24
CA LEU A 74 31.81 12.87 9.82
C LEU A 74 32.21 11.74 10.78
N ARG A 75 31.23 10.96 11.26
CA ARG A 75 31.44 9.83 12.15
C ARG A 75 30.68 8.59 11.66
N ASN A 76 31.35 7.44 11.66
CA ASN A 76 30.75 6.14 11.37
C ASN A 76 30.13 5.58 12.66
N LEU A 77 28.80 5.62 12.76
CA LEU A 77 28.06 5.18 13.95
C LEU A 77 28.09 3.66 14.11
N SER A 78 27.98 2.92 13.01
CA SER A 78 28.05 1.45 13.03
C SER A 78 29.42 0.95 13.52
N LEU A 79 30.50 1.56 13.06
CA LEU A 79 31.86 1.25 13.50
C LEU A 79 32.07 1.63 14.98
N ALA A 80 31.62 2.81 15.40
CA ALA A 80 31.73 3.26 16.78
C ALA A 80 30.91 2.39 17.75
N ALA A 81 29.82 1.79 17.28
CA ALA A 81 29.02 0.81 18.03
C ALA A 81 29.58 -0.64 17.95
N GLY A 82 30.69 -0.87 17.25
CA GLY A 82 31.34 -2.18 17.14
C GLY A 82 30.68 -3.16 16.16
N VAL A 83 29.80 -2.68 15.26
CA VAL A 83 29.04 -3.49 14.29
C VAL A 83 29.35 -3.11 12.85
N SER A 84 30.64 -2.99 12.53
CA SER A 84 31.13 -2.79 11.16
C SER A 84 32.46 -3.52 10.95
N SER A 85 32.66 -4.06 9.76
CA SER A 85 33.88 -4.80 9.37
C SER A 85 34.43 -4.35 8.02
N GLN A 86 35.75 -4.51 7.82
CA GLN A 86 36.43 -4.36 6.52
C GLN A 86 37.10 -5.67 6.11
N GLY A 87 37.48 -5.78 4.83
CA GLY A 87 38.06 -7.01 4.28
C GLY A 87 37.00 -8.08 4.06
N GLN A 88 37.35 -9.34 4.31
CA GLN A 88 36.38 -10.43 4.16
C GLN A 88 35.27 -10.32 5.20
N LEU A 89 34.05 -10.17 4.72
CA LEU A 89 32.84 -10.02 5.53
C LEU A 89 32.48 -11.35 6.20
N GLY A 90 31.95 -11.25 7.42
CA GLY A 90 31.54 -12.39 8.25
C GLY A 90 30.38 -12.04 9.17
N ALA A 91 30.35 -12.59 10.38
CA ALA A 91 29.22 -12.47 11.30
C ALA A 91 28.84 -11.03 11.68
N THR A 92 29.80 -10.11 11.72
CA THR A 92 29.58 -8.69 12.07
C THR A 92 29.33 -7.79 10.86
N ALA A 93 29.24 -8.36 9.65
CA ALA A 93 28.98 -7.60 8.44
C ALA A 93 27.55 -7.05 8.45
N LEU A 94 27.38 -5.82 7.97
CA LEU A 94 26.13 -5.07 8.10
C LEU A 94 25.71 -4.49 6.75
N ALA A 95 24.42 -4.53 6.44
CA ALA A 95 23.82 -3.53 5.55
C ALA A 95 22.73 -2.78 6.32
N VAL A 96 22.59 -1.49 6.05
CA VAL A 96 21.74 -0.56 6.81
C VAL A 96 20.90 0.26 5.85
N ARG A 97 19.64 0.52 6.20
CA ARG A 97 18.74 1.37 5.41
C ARG A 97 17.74 2.14 6.27
N ASP A 98 17.15 3.14 5.64
CA ASP A 98 15.98 3.88 6.10
C ASP A 98 16.07 4.40 7.54
N PRO A 99 17.08 5.21 7.89
CA PRO A 99 17.13 5.84 9.20
C PRO A 99 15.95 6.80 9.38
N SER A 100 15.37 6.82 10.59
CA SER A 100 14.25 7.69 10.95
C SER A 100 14.43 8.23 12.37
N PRO A 101 14.61 9.54 12.56
CA PRO A 101 14.81 10.14 13.88
C PRO A 101 13.56 10.11 14.76
N SER A 102 13.75 9.87 16.05
CA SER A 102 12.74 10.10 17.08
C SER A 102 12.31 11.56 17.10
N TRP A 103 11.12 11.83 17.65
CA TRP A 103 10.57 13.18 17.72
C TRP A 103 11.45 14.16 18.49
N ASP A 104 12.17 13.71 19.52
CA ASP A 104 13.11 14.53 20.29
C ASP A 104 14.52 14.59 19.67
N GLY A 105 14.76 13.86 18.58
CA GLY A 105 16.05 13.83 17.88
C GLY A 105 17.17 13.13 18.65
N ARG A 106 16.87 12.35 19.69
CA ARG A 106 17.89 11.65 20.51
C ARG A 106 18.15 10.20 20.10
N LYS A 107 17.20 9.59 19.39
CA LYS A 107 17.31 8.22 18.87
C LYS A 107 17.02 8.19 17.38
N ILE A 108 17.47 7.13 16.72
CA ILE A 108 17.14 6.83 15.33
C ILE A 108 16.71 5.38 15.27
N ILE A 109 15.57 5.10 14.64
CA ILE A 109 15.21 3.74 14.24
C ILE A 109 15.65 3.51 12.80
N PHE A 110 16.12 2.31 12.47
CA PHE A 110 16.59 1.95 11.13
C PHE A 110 16.42 0.43 10.92
N SER A 111 16.59 -0.02 9.68
CA SER A 111 16.59 -1.46 9.36
C SER A 111 17.99 -1.93 9.03
N ALA A 112 18.34 -3.13 9.51
CA ALA A 112 19.64 -3.72 9.24
C ALA A 112 19.54 -5.22 9.00
N VAL A 113 20.44 -5.72 8.15
CA VAL A 113 20.70 -7.16 8.01
C VAL A 113 22.14 -7.43 8.42
N LEU A 114 22.31 -8.46 9.25
CA LEU A 114 23.59 -8.86 9.85
C LEU A 114 24.12 -10.14 9.21
N GLY A 115 25.44 -10.25 9.17
CA GLY A 115 26.14 -11.46 8.75
C GLY A 115 26.33 -11.58 7.24
N ALA A 116 27.47 -12.14 6.85
CA ALA A 116 27.76 -12.58 5.50
C ALA A 116 28.41 -13.97 5.50
N PRO A 117 28.15 -14.83 4.49
CA PRO A 117 28.82 -16.12 4.37
C PRO A 117 30.34 -15.96 4.22
N THR A 118 31.10 -16.68 5.04
CA THR A 118 32.57 -16.70 5.00
C THR A 118 33.14 -17.86 4.18
N THR A 119 32.28 -18.75 3.70
CA THR A 119 32.65 -19.95 2.93
C THR A 119 31.82 -20.04 1.65
N ARG A 120 32.46 -20.56 0.59
CA ARG A 120 31.82 -20.84 -0.69
C ARG A 120 30.67 -21.85 -0.56
N TYR A 121 29.66 -21.72 -1.40
CA TYR A 121 28.48 -22.60 -1.49
C TYR A 121 27.57 -22.59 -0.25
N VAL A 122 27.64 -21.52 0.55
CA VAL A 122 26.76 -21.34 1.72
C VAL A 122 25.78 -20.21 1.46
N GLU A 123 24.50 -20.57 1.37
CA GLU A 123 23.40 -19.61 1.44
C GLU A 123 22.95 -19.44 2.90
N THR A 124 22.63 -18.21 3.26
CA THR A 124 22.13 -17.87 4.60
C THR A 124 20.77 -17.22 4.46
N THR A 125 19.76 -17.79 5.13
CA THR A 125 18.48 -17.09 5.31
C THR A 125 18.72 -15.93 6.27
N SER A 126 18.51 -14.73 5.78
CA SER A 126 18.65 -13.49 6.55
C SER A 126 17.41 -12.65 6.36
N TYR A 127 17.12 -11.81 7.34
CA TYR A 127 16.00 -10.89 7.30
C TYR A 127 16.45 -9.49 7.70
N TRP A 128 15.89 -8.48 7.05
CA TRP A 128 15.94 -7.11 7.57
C TRP A 128 15.21 -7.05 8.91
N GLN A 129 15.87 -6.48 9.91
CA GLN A 129 15.31 -6.32 11.24
C GLN A 129 15.48 -4.87 11.69
N LEU A 130 14.57 -4.41 12.54
CA LEU A 130 14.52 -3.04 13.06
C LEU A 130 15.46 -2.91 14.27
N TYR A 131 16.23 -1.83 14.30
CA TYR A 131 17.14 -1.47 15.37
C TYR A 131 16.96 0.01 15.73
N GLU A 132 17.14 0.33 17.01
CA GLU A 132 17.29 1.70 17.48
C GLU A 132 18.75 1.99 17.82
N ILE A 133 19.19 3.22 17.56
CA ILE A 133 20.48 3.74 18.02
C ILE A 133 20.29 5.00 18.86
N SER A 134 21.09 5.12 19.92
CA SER A 134 21.22 6.30 20.79
C SER A 134 22.70 6.65 21.00
N GLY A 135 23.03 7.69 21.78
CA GLY A 135 24.41 8.13 21.99
C GLY A 135 24.98 8.85 20.76
N LEU A 136 24.19 9.76 20.19
CA LEU A 136 24.46 10.38 18.89
C LEU A 136 25.30 11.66 18.99
N ALA A 137 25.39 12.28 20.16
CA ALA A 137 26.13 13.53 20.31
C ALA A 137 27.65 13.32 20.12
N ALA A 138 28.37 14.39 19.85
CA ALA A 138 29.82 14.34 19.74
C ALA A 138 30.44 13.90 21.09
N GLY A 139 31.29 12.87 21.04
CA GLY A 139 31.94 12.29 22.23
C GLY A 139 31.16 11.21 22.95
N GLU A 140 29.89 10.96 22.60
CA GLU A 140 29.12 9.83 23.11
C GLU A 140 29.45 8.54 22.36
N THR A 141 29.29 7.39 23.03
CA THR A 141 29.43 6.07 22.41
C THR A 141 28.06 5.59 21.92
N PRO A 142 27.87 5.37 20.60
CA PRO A 142 26.59 4.94 20.08
C PRO A 142 26.20 3.56 20.59
N GLN A 143 24.93 3.39 20.96
CA GLN A 143 24.37 2.12 21.44
C GLN A 143 23.27 1.65 20.50
N ILE A 144 23.46 0.49 19.88
CA ILE A 144 22.50 -0.13 18.95
C ILE A 144 21.75 -1.25 19.68
N THR A 145 20.43 -1.19 19.67
CA THR A 145 19.56 -2.20 20.28
C THR A 145 18.53 -2.68 19.26
N ARG A 146 18.34 -4.00 19.17
CA ARG A 146 17.29 -4.57 18.31
C ARG A 146 15.92 -4.25 18.91
N VAL A 147 14.97 -3.83 18.08
CA VAL A 147 13.59 -3.58 18.51
C VAL A 147 12.95 -4.89 18.99
N ALA A 148 12.37 -4.87 20.19
CA ALA A 148 11.68 -6.02 20.77
C ALA A 148 10.36 -6.32 20.05
N ASN A 149 9.89 -7.57 20.12
CA ASN A 149 8.58 -8.03 19.62
C ASN A 149 8.29 -7.86 18.12
N GLN A 150 9.24 -7.37 17.31
CA GLN A 150 9.12 -7.39 15.86
C GLN A 150 9.11 -8.83 15.31
N PRO A 151 8.41 -9.11 14.20
CA PRO A 151 8.42 -10.45 13.63
C PRO A 151 9.80 -10.81 13.07
N ALA A 152 10.29 -12.00 13.43
CA ALA A 152 11.71 -12.36 13.34
C ALA A 152 12.09 -13.14 12.06
N ASP A 153 11.10 -13.70 11.36
CA ASP A 153 11.27 -14.56 10.18
C ASP A 153 10.79 -13.88 8.89
N CYS A 154 10.70 -12.55 8.89
CA CYS A 154 10.28 -11.71 7.77
C CYS A 154 11.16 -10.45 7.70
N ASN A 155 11.27 -9.86 6.52
CA ASN A 155 11.95 -8.59 6.32
C ASN A 155 11.09 -7.43 6.83
N ASN A 156 11.63 -6.67 7.78
CA ASN A 156 11.03 -5.45 8.31
C ASN A 156 11.90 -4.26 7.87
N ILE A 157 11.34 -3.35 7.08
CA ILE A 157 12.05 -2.22 6.48
C ILE A 157 11.32 -0.90 6.65
N SER A 158 12.02 0.22 6.39
CA SER A 158 11.47 1.57 6.38
C SER A 158 10.68 1.99 7.65
N PRO A 159 11.24 1.80 8.87
CA PRO A 159 10.55 2.11 10.11
C PRO A 159 10.44 3.62 10.37
N ILE A 160 9.35 4.02 11.03
CA ILE A 160 9.15 5.37 11.59
C ILE A 160 8.48 5.27 12.96
N TYR A 161 8.63 6.33 13.77
CA TYR A 161 7.89 6.49 15.01
C TYR A 161 6.53 7.13 14.75
N ALA A 162 5.47 6.51 15.26
CA ALA A 162 4.15 7.09 15.38
C ALA A 162 4.12 8.20 16.45
N SER A 163 3.03 8.98 16.49
CA SER A 163 2.86 10.05 17.47
C SER A 163 2.79 9.51 18.91
N ASP A 164 2.30 8.29 19.08
CA ASP A 164 2.19 7.53 20.34
C ASP A 164 3.39 6.62 20.63
N ASP A 165 4.50 6.82 19.90
CA ASP A 165 5.75 6.03 19.99
C ASP A 165 5.65 4.57 19.53
N ARG A 166 4.52 4.13 18.96
CA ARG A 166 4.50 2.88 18.17
C ARG A 166 5.44 2.97 16.98
N ILE A 167 5.84 1.82 16.45
CA ILE A 167 6.69 1.72 15.27
C ILE A 167 5.85 1.32 14.08
N ILE A 168 5.80 2.18 13.05
CA ILE A 168 5.18 1.88 11.76
C ILE A 168 6.28 1.49 10.77
N PHE A 169 6.12 0.39 10.03
CA PHE A 169 7.15 -0.13 9.12
C PHE A 169 6.53 -0.95 7.98
N SER A 170 7.26 -1.12 6.87
CA SER A 170 6.86 -2.04 5.79
C SER A 170 7.40 -3.45 6.10
N SER A 171 6.61 -4.49 5.83
CA SER A 171 7.04 -5.88 6.05
C SER A 171 6.54 -6.83 4.97
N ASP A 172 7.32 -7.86 4.66
CA ASP A 172 6.91 -9.00 3.82
C ASP A 172 6.23 -10.13 4.61
N ARG A 173 5.93 -9.89 5.90
CA ARG A 173 5.03 -10.74 6.68
C ARG A 173 3.70 -10.89 5.94
N THR A 174 3.26 -12.11 5.68
CA THR A 174 1.96 -12.36 5.04
C THR A 174 0.82 -11.73 5.86
N ARG A 175 -0.28 -11.34 5.20
CA ARG A 175 -1.41 -10.61 5.83
C ARG A 175 -1.85 -11.22 7.17
N SER A 176 -2.02 -12.53 7.22
CA SER A 176 -2.43 -13.27 8.42
C SER A 176 -1.26 -13.94 9.16
N GLY A 177 -0.05 -13.92 8.59
CA GLY A 177 1.19 -14.35 9.22
C GLY A 177 1.52 -15.82 9.07
N GLU A 178 0.70 -16.57 8.33
CA GLU A 178 0.96 -17.98 8.08
C GLU A 178 2.15 -18.16 7.15
N ARG A 179 3.06 -19.04 7.57
CA ARG A 179 4.35 -19.22 6.91
C ARG A 179 4.25 -19.90 5.54
N HIS A 180 3.25 -20.75 5.31
CA HIS A 180 3.09 -21.46 4.03
C HIS A 180 2.66 -20.54 2.88
N LEU A 181 2.20 -19.32 3.19
CA LEU A 181 1.91 -18.28 2.21
C LEU A 181 3.14 -17.41 1.90
N TYR A 182 4.23 -17.53 2.65
CA TYR A 182 5.40 -16.68 2.48
C TYR A 182 6.29 -17.15 1.31
N PRO A 183 6.82 -16.24 0.48
CA PRO A 183 6.54 -14.80 0.45
C PRO A 183 5.24 -14.46 -0.29
N GLN A 184 4.70 -13.26 -0.04
CA GLN A 184 3.74 -12.65 -0.95
C GLN A 184 4.44 -12.27 -2.26
N LEU A 185 3.78 -12.53 -3.38
CA LEU A 185 4.27 -12.20 -4.72
C LEU A 185 3.46 -11.03 -5.31
N ASP A 186 4.15 -10.09 -5.97
CA ASP A 186 3.54 -8.90 -6.57
C ASP A 186 2.69 -9.21 -7.82
N GLU A 187 1.96 -8.19 -8.28
CA GLU A 187 1.02 -8.32 -9.40
C GLU A 187 1.66 -8.18 -10.79
N TYR A 188 2.96 -7.94 -10.89
CA TYR A 188 3.65 -7.66 -12.14
C TYR A 188 4.56 -8.82 -12.57
N GLU A 189 5.58 -9.12 -11.77
CA GLU A 189 6.62 -10.10 -12.09
C GLU A 189 6.57 -11.34 -11.21
N GLU A 190 5.54 -11.47 -10.36
CA GLU A 190 5.46 -12.52 -9.35
C GLU A 190 6.73 -12.50 -8.48
N ALA A 191 7.33 -11.34 -8.25
CA ALA A 191 8.51 -11.23 -7.40
C ALA A 191 8.07 -11.06 -5.94
N PRO A 192 8.89 -11.49 -4.96
CA PRO A 192 8.58 -11.23 -3.56
C PRO A 192 8.35 -9.74 -3.33
N THR A 193 7.32 -9.40 -2.55
CA THR A 193 7.01 -8.02 -2.18
C THR A 193 6.58 -7.90 -0.71
N VAL A 194 6.64 -6.68 -0.19
CA VAL A 194 6.08 -6.36 1.14
C VAL A 194 4.56 -6.43 1.07
N SER A 195 3.90 -6.93 2.11
CA SER A 195 2.44 -7.07 2.15
C SER A 195 1.71 -5.77 2.49
N GLY A 196 2.44 -4.76 2.96
CA GLY A 196 1.91 -3.45 3.36
C GLY A 196 2.62 -2.87 4.57
N LEU A 197 1.97 -1.91 5.22
CA LEU A 197 2.45 -1.26 6.44
C LEU A 197 1.91 -1.96 7.69
N TRP A 198 2.76 -2.08 8.71
CA TRP A 198 2.48 -2.70 10.00
C TRP A 198 2.75 -1.71 11.13
N SER A 199 1.97 -1.79 12.21
CA SER A 199 2.14 -0.98 13.43
C SER A 199 2.39 -1.87 14.64
N LEU A 200 3.55 -1.70 15.28
CA LEU A 200 4.01 -2.46 16.45
C LEU A 200 4.13 -1.54 17.66
N ASP A 201 3.51 -1.93 18.77
CA ASP A 201 3.96 -1.49 20.09
C ASP A 201 5.09 -2.42 20.57
N PRO A 202 6.34 -1.93 20.64
CA PRO A 202 7.48 -2.77 21.03
C PRO A 202 7.43 -3.19 22.51
N VAL A 203 6.63 -2.54 23.35
CA VAL A 203 6.49 -2.87 24.78
C VAL A 203 5.53 -4.04 24.97
N SER A 204 4.30 -3.92 24.47
CA SER A 204 3.26 -4.95 24.62
C SER A 204 3.36 -6.08 23.60
N GLY A 205 3.99 -5.83 22.45
CA GLY A 205 3.99 -6.73 21.30
C GLY A 205 2.70 -6.68 20.48
N ASP A 206 1.79 -5.75 20.76
CA ASP A 206 0.61 -5.52 19.93
C ASP A 206 1.04 -5.12 18.51
N LEU A 207 0.65 -5.95 17.54
CA LEU A 207 1.05 -5.85 16.14
C LEU A 207 -0.17 -6.00 15.25
N PHE A 208 -0.38 -5.05 14.33
CA PHE A 208 -1.44 -5.15 13.34
C PHE A 208 -1.06 -4.53 11.99
N LEU A 209 -1.77 -4.96 10.94
CA LEU A 209 -1.63 -4.47 9.57
C LEU A 209 -2.41 -3.16 9.38
N LEU A 210 -1.72 -2.08 9.01
CA LEU A 210 -2.32 -0.77 8.73
C LEU A 210 -2.97 -0.72 7.34
N ASN A 211 -2.35 -1.36 6.35
CA ASN A 211 -2.95 -1.56 5.03
C ASN A 211 -2.42 -2.84 4.38
N HIS A 212 -3.26 -3.53 3.60
CA HIS A 212 -2.85 -4.68 2.80
C HIS A 212 -2.65 -4.24 1.35
N SER A 213 -1.40 -4.20 0.91
CA SER A 213 -1.00 -3.82 -0.45
C SER A 213 -0.45 -5.03 -1.21
N PRO A 214 -1.21 -5.62 -2.14
CA PRO A 214 -0.78 -6.77 -2.95
C PRO A 214 0.57 -6.60 -3.66
N SER A 215 0.86 -5.40 -4.15
CA SER A 215 2.12 -5.08 -4.82
C SER A 215 3.11 -4.32 -3.93
N GLY A 216 2.68 -3.85 -2.76
CA GLY A 216 3.55 -3.28 -1.72
C GLY A 216 3.35 -1.78 -1.45
N ALA A 217 3.82 -1.36 -0.28
CA ALA A 217 3.77 0.01 0.22
C ALA A 217 5.13 0.39 0.81
N PHE A 218 5.62 1.58 0.45
CA PHE A 218 7.03 1.94 0.58
C PHE A 218 7.22 3.30 1.26
N THR A 219 8.32 3.38 2.02
CA THR A 219 8.84 4.62 2.61
C THR A 219 7.79 5.43 3.38
N PRO A 220 7.09 4.84 4.39
CA PRO A 220 6.12 5.58 5.18
C PRO A 220 6.79 6.75 5.93
N ARG A 221 6.04 7.83 6.12
CA ARG A 221 6.41 9.03 6.90
C ARG A 221 5.17 9.56 7.61
N ILE A 222 5.36 10.30 8.69
CA ILE A 222 4.29 11.11 9.29
C ILE A 222 4.49 12.57 8.92
N ASP A 223 3.47 13.17 8.31
CA ASP A 223 3.44 14.59 7.97
C ASP A 223 3.07 15.46 9.19
N SER A 224 3.19 16.77 9.03
CA SER A 224 2.87 17.76 10.06
C SER A 224 1.40 17.75 10.53
N PHE A 225 0.52 17.09 9.79
CA PHE A 225 -0.90 16.91 10.12
C PHE A 225 -1.17 15.57 10.82
N GLY A 226 -0.14 14.73 10.99
CA GLY A 226 -0.23 13.45 11.68
C GLY A 226 -0.68 12.28 10.80
N ARG A 227 -0.84 12.49 9.49
CA ARG A 227 -1.18 11.41 8.55
C ARG A 227 0.06 10.57 8.26
N VAL A 228 -0.13 9.27 8.06
CA VAL A 228 0.92 8.40 7.51
C VAL A 228 0.87 8.55 6.00
N ILE A 229 1.91 9.14 5.41
CA ILE A 229 2.07 9.33 3.97
C ILE A 229 3.09 8.32 3.45
N PHE A 230 2.78 7.67 2.33
CA PHE A 230 3.63 6.64 1.74
C PHE A 230 3.44 6.57 0.23
N THR A 231 4.34 5.86 -0.46
CA THR A 231 4.14 5.52 -1.86
C THR A 231 3.62 4.10 -1.95
N ARG A 232 2.59 3.85 -2.76
CA ARG A 232 2.07 2.51 -3.02
C ARG A 232 2.29 2.15 -4.49
N TRP A 233 2.63 0.89 -4.73
CA TRP A 233 2.62 0.37 -6.09
C TRP A 233 1.22 -0.10 -6.43
N ASP A 234 0.54 0.67 -7.28
CA ASP A 234 -0.76 0.33 -7.82
C ASP A 234 -0.54 -0.46 -9.11
N HIS A 235 -0.91 -1.74 -9.06
CA HIS A 235 -0.74 -2.69 -10.18
C HIS A 235 -1.88 -3.73 -10.26
N LEU A 236 -3.10 -3.35 -9.88
CA LEU A 236 -4.29 -4.22 -9.97
C LEU A 236 -4.65 -4.51 -11.44
N GLN A 237 -4.03 -5.56 -11.95
CA GLN A 237 -4.22 -6.14 -13.28
C GLN A 237 -4.13 -7.66 -13.22
N ARG A 238 -4.53 -8.32 -14.31
CA ARG A 238 -4.40 -9.79 -14.43
C ARG A 238 -2.94 -10.22 -14.56
N ASP A 239 -2.67 -11.47 -14.23
CA ASP A 239 -1.34 -12.08 -14.25
C ASP A 239 -0.82 -12.24 -15.68
N GLN A 240 0.30 -11.58 -15.97
CA GLN A 240 0.96 -11.61 -17.28
C GLN A 240 1.70 -12.93 -17.55
N GLN A 241 2.21 -13.60 -16.52
CA GLN A 241 2.81 -14.93 -16.62
C GLN A 241 1.72 -15.95 -16.96
N ALA A 242 0.52 -15.82 -16.40
CA ALA A 242 -0.61 -16.66 -16.76
C ALA A 242 -1.16 -16.39 -18.15
N ASP A 243 -1.15 -15.14 -18.62
CA ASP A 243 -1.41 -14.83 -20.04
C ASP A 243 -0.42 -15.56 -20.96
N ALA A 244 0.88 -15.52 -20.63
CA ALA A 244 1.93 -16.17 -21.41
C ALA A 244 1.77 -17.71 -21.44
N ASP A 245 1.42 -18.33 -20.30
CA ASP A 245 1.10 -19.76 -20.22
C ASP A 245 -0.15 -20.13 -21.02
N ARG A 246 -1.19 -19.28 -20.99
CA ARG A 246 -2.42 -19.46 -21.80
C ARG A 246 -2.12 -19.39 -23.30
N ALA A 247 -1.24 -18.46 -23.70
CA ALA A 247 -0.86 -18.26 -25.09
C ALA A 247 0.20 -19.26 -25.58
N GLY A 248 0.84 -20.02 -24.69
CA GLY A 248 1.96 -20.90 -25.01
C GLY A 248 3.22 -20.16 -25.45
N THR A 249 3.35 -18.88 -25.09
CA THR A 249 4.52 -18.04 -25.41
C THR A 249 5.64 -18.19 -24.38
N ALA A 250 5.31 -18.69 -23.19
CA ALA A 250 6.24 -19.09 -22.14
C ALA A 250 5.69 -20.30 -21.36
N ASN A 251 6.48 -20.83 -20.43
CA ASN A 251 6.08 -21.92 -19.54
C ASN A 251 6.49 -21.61 -18.10
N TYR A 252 5.75 -20.71 -17.47
CA TYR A 252 5.86 -20.35 -16.06
C TYR A 252 5.19 -21.39 -15.15
N GLY A 253 4.24 -22.17 -15.67
CA GLY A 253 3.54 -23.21 -14.92
C GLY A 253 2.60 -22.63 -13.86
N THR A 254 1.92 -21.55 -14.19
CA THR A 254 0.95 -20.85 -13.33
C THR A 254 -0.30 -21.70 -13.06
N PHE A 255 -0.79 -21.61 -11.83
CA PHE A 255 -2.00 -22.26 -11.36
C PHE A 255 -2.61 -21.54 -10.15
N ASN A 256 -3.85 -21.90 -9.79
CA ASN A 256 -4.55 -21.41 -8.60
C ASN A 256 -4.59 -22.49 -7.52
N TYR A 257 -4.34 -22.10 -6.27
CA TYR A 257 -4.71 -22.89 -5.10
C TYR A 257 -6.21 -22.79 -4.86
N SER A 258 -6.82 -23.83 -4.25
CA SER A 258 -8.25 -23.79 -3.89
C SER A 258 -8.61 -22.71 -2.88
N ASP A 259 -7.68 -22.37 -2.00
CA ASP A 259 -7.83 -21.44 -0.89
C ASP A 259 -6.45 -21.14 -0.25
N GLU A 260 -6.44 -20.22 0.71
CA GLU A 260 -5.23 -19.79 1.44
C GLU A 260 -4.78 -20.77 2.53
N SER A 261 -5.49 -21.87 2.80
CA SER A 261 -5.11 -22.79 3.87
C SER A 261 -3.88 -23.63 3.52
N VAL A 262 -3.26 -24.22 4.56
CA VAL A 262 -2.15 -25.18 4.41
C VAL A 262 -2.57 -26.38 3.55
N ALA A 263 -3.84 -26.78 3.63
CA ALA A 263 -4.42 -27.88 2.87
C ALA A 263 -4.93 -27.45 1.47
N GLY A 264 -4.77 -26.18 1.11
CA GLY A 264 -5.14 -25.66 -0.20
C GLY A 264 -4.45 -26.45 -1.31
N ARG A 265 -5.24 -27.02 -2.22
CA ARG A 265 -4.74 -27.88 -3.30
C ARG A 265 -4.39 -27.06 -4.53
N ALA A 266 -3.30 -27.42 -5.20
CA ALA A 266 -2.99 -26.91 -6.53
C ALA A 266 -4.04 -27.41 -7.53
N LEU A 267 -4.73 -26.50 -8.21
CA LEU A 267 -5.73 -26.81 -9.23
C LEU A 267 -5.10 -26.78 -10.62
N ALA A 268 -5.66 -27.52 -11.57
CA ALA A 268 -5.37 -27.32 -12.99
C ALA A 268 -6.16 -26.12 -13.55
N ASP A 269 -6.14 -25.00 -12.83
CA ASP A 269 -6.87 -23.77 -13.14
C ASP A 269 -5.93 -22.58 -13.00
N ARG A 270 -6.10 -21.57 -13.85
CA ARG A 270 -5.45 -20.25 -13.76
C ARG A 270 -6.42 -19.12 -14.09
N SER A 271 -7.70 -19.38 -13.88
CA SER A 271 -8.77 -18.42 -14.14
C SER A 271 -8.62 -17.18 -13.27
N GLU A 272 -9.03 -16.05 -13.83
CA GLU A 272 -9.05 -14.75 -13.19
C GLU A 272 -10.34 -14.04 -13.64
N ILE A 273 -11.02 -13.41 -12.69
CA ILE A 273 -12.35 -12.85 -12.90
C ILE A 273 -12.35 -11.32 -12.89
N PHE A 274 -11.29 -10.72 -12.34
CA PHE A 274 -11.18 -9.29 -12.10
C PHE A 274 -9.69 -8.90 -12.11
N PRO A 275 -9.32 -7.70 -12.60
CA PRO A 275 -10.16 -6.74 -13.33
C PRO A 275 -10.40 -7.22 -14.79
N GLU A 276 -10.54 -6.32 -15.76
CA GLU A 276 -10.57 -6.66 -17.18
C GLU A 276 -9.31 -7.41 -17.63
N GLN A 277 -9.37 -8.04 -18.81
CA GLN A 277 -8.19 -8.69 -19.40
C GLN A 277 -7.15 -7.65 -19.82
N ARG A 278 -5.87 -8.05 -19.85
CA ARG A 278 -4.77 -7.19 -20.29
C ARG A 278 -4.79 -6.90 -21.79
N GLU A 279 -5.40 -7.78 -22.58
CA GLU A 279 -5.63 -7.61 -24.01
C GLU A 279 -7.06 -7.15 -24.27
N THR A 280 -7.24 -6.36 -25.33
CA THR A 280 -8.56 -5.91 -25.78
C THR A 280 -9.40 -7.10 -26.23
N GLN A 281 -10.64 -7.18 -25.74
CA GLN A 281 -11.60 -8.23 -26.08
C GLN A 281 -12.92 -7.63 -26.54
N GLY A 282 -13.19 -7.70 -27.85
CA GLY A 282 -14.39 -7.15 -28.45
C GLY A 282 -14.54 -5.66 -28.13
N ARG A 283 -15.57 -5.31 -27.35
CA ARG A 283 -15.88 -3.92 -26.95
C ARG A 283 -15.16 -3.45 -25.68
N ILE A 284 -14.42 -4.32 -24.99
CA ILE A 284 -13.73 -3.98 -23.73
C ILE A 284 -12.25 -3.77 -24.05
N SER A 285 -11.71 -2.61 -23.68
CA SER A 285 -10.29 -2.31 -23.85
C SER A 285 -9.43 -3.16 -22.93
N GLY A 286 -8.21 -3.45 -23.37
CA GLY A 286 -7.18 -4.02 -22.52
C GLY A 286 -6.88 -3.11 -21.33
N HIS A 287 -6.67 -3.71 -20.16
CA HIS A 287 -6.42 -3.02 -18.90
C HIS A 287 -5.01 -3.29 -18.39
N ARG A 288 -4.19 -2.24 -18.37
CA ARG A 288 -2.82 -2.24 -17.86
C ARG A 288 -2.54 -0.88 -17.24
N PHE A 289 -1.86 -0.88 -16.09
CA PHE A 289 -1.26 0.31 -15.54
C PHE A 289 -0.11 -0.08 -14.63
N ASN A 290 0.83 0.85 -14.46
CA ASN A 290 1.98 0.65 -13.60
C ASN A 290 2.32 1.96 -12.91
N GLN A 291 1.90 2.13 -11.65
CA GLN A 291 1.85 3.44 -11.03
C GLN A 291 2.36 3.40 -9.59
N PHE A 292 3.20 4.35 -9.22
CA PHE A 292 3.72 4.50 -7.85
C PHE A 292 3.23 5.82 -7.29
N PHE A 293 2.04 5.82 -6.68
CA PHE A 293 1.34 7.04 -6.31
C PHE A 293 1.42 7.35 -4.81
N PRO A 294 1.20 8.63 -4.42
CA PRO A 294 1.13 9.02 -3.03
C PRO A 294 -0.18 8.55 -2.39
N TRP A 295 -0.06 7.89 -1.24
CA TRP A 295 -1.17 7.42 -0.41
C TRP A 295 -1.09 8.00 1.00
N GLN A 296 -2.23 8.04 1.66
CA GLN A 296 -2.37 8.42 3.05
C GLN A 296 -3.21 7.41 3.83
N VAL A 297 -2.95 7.34 5.14
CA VAL A 297 -3.80 6.64 6.10
C VAL A 297 -3.64 7.31 7.48
N ASN A 298 -4.63 7.17 8.37
CA ASN A 298 -4.46 7.53 9.77
C ASN A 298 -3.47 6.56 10.45
N GLN A 299 -2.91 6.98 11.58
CA GLN A 299 -1.91 6.15 12.31
C GLN A 299 -2.50 4.84 12.87
N ASP A 300 -3.83 4.75 12.97
CA ASP A 300 -4.55 3.53 13.33
C ASP A 300 -4.96 2.66 12.12
N GLY A 301 -4.62 3.10 10.90
CA GLY A 301 -4.92 2.40 9.65
C GLY A 301 -6.27 2.79 9.01
N SER A 302 -7.08 3.63 9.65
CA SER A 302 -8.36 4.07 9.10
C SER A 302 -8.20 5.15 8.02
N GLU A 303 -9.25 5.37 7.21
CA GLU A 303 -9.28 6.40 6.15
C GLU A 303 -8.17 6.22 5.09
N GLU A 304 -7.87 4.98 4.68
CA GLU A 304 -6.91 4.74 3.57
C GLU A 304 -7.46 5.33 2.26
N GLU A 305 -6.67 6.19 1.62
CA GLU A 305 -6.92 6.77 0.30
C GLU A 305 -5.64 7.26 -0.36
N THR A 306 -5.69 7.53 -1.66
CA THR A 306 -4.63 8.34 -2.29
C THR A 306 -4.55 9.71 -1.60
N LEU A 307 -3.38 10.34 -1.58
CA LEU A 307 -3.16 11.60 -0.86
C LEU A 307 -4.22 12.66 -1.24
N ASN A 308 -5.05 13.08 -0.28
CA ASN A 308 -6.21 13.97 -0.49
C ASN A 308 -7.22 13.50 -1.57
N HIS A 309 -7.27 12.23 -1.95
CA HIS A 309 -8.03 11.73 -3.11
C HIS A 309 -7.45 12.10 -4.50
N VAL A 310 -6.18 12.54 -4.58
CA VAL A 310 -5.51 12.77 -5.86
C VAL A 310 -5.32 11.47 -6.62
N GLY A 311 -5.71 11.41 -7.90
CA GLY A 311 -5.78 10.15 -8.63
C GLY A 311 -5.03 10.15 -9.95
N ARG A 312 -5.33 9.11 -10.75
CA ARG A 312 -4.83 8.96 -12.13
C ARG A 312 -5.17 10.16 -13.01
N GLN A 313 -6.36 10.74 -12.82
CA GLN A 313 -6.78 11.87 -13.65
C GLN A 313 -5.89 13.10 -13.45
N GLU A 314 -5.32 13.26 -12.25
CA GLU A 314 -4.43 14.36 -11.87
C GLU A 314 -2.95 14.04 -12.11
N LEU A 315 -2.53 12.79 -11.87
CA LEU A 315 -1.11 12.43 -11.83
C LEU A 315 -0.61 11.62 -13.03
N ALA A 316 -1.44 10.74 -13.60
CA ALA A 316 -1.01 9.80 -14.63
C ALA A 316 -0.86 10.49 -16.00
N GLN A 317 -0.09 9.89 -16.91
CA GLN A 317 -0.05 10.31 -18.32
C GLN A 317 -0.88 9.42 -19.24
N TYR A 318 -1.19 8.19 -18.82
CA TYR A 318 -1.81 7.19 -19.66
C TYR A 318 -2.89 6.39 -18.90
N GLY A 319 -3.90 5.92 -19.63
CA GLY A 319 -4.89 4.97 -19.13
C GLY A 319 -6.04 4.80 -20.10
N THR A 320 -6.35 3.58 -20.53
CA THR A 320 -7.40 3.34 -21.53
C THR A 320 -8.81 3.48 -20.97
N GLN A 321 -9.73 3.96 -21.81
CA GLN A 321 -11.16 3.86 -21.56
C GLN A 321 -11.59 2.39 -21.46
N SER A 322 -12.56 2.08 -20.62
CA SER A 322 -13.04 0.71 -20.37
C SER A 322 -13.81 0.10 -21.56
N PHE A 323 -14.64 0.87 -22.26
CA PHE A 323 -15.45 0.41 -23.38
C PHE A 323 -15.14 1.18 -24.67
N LEU A 324 -14.93 0.45 -25.75
CA LEU A 324 -14.63 0.99 -27.09
C LEU A 324 -15.90 1.31 -27.90
N ASP A 325 -17.06 0.81 -27.47
CA ASP A 325 -18.35 1.00 -28.12
C ASP A 325 -19.16 2.19 -27.55
N ASP A 326 -18.54 3.01 -26.68
CA ASP A 326 -19.13 4.24 -26.17
C ASP A 326 -18.24 5.44 -26.48
N ALA A 327 -18.68 6.27 -27.42
CA ALA A 327 -17.96 7.47 -27.85
C ALA A 327 -17.86 8.56 -26.77
N ASN A 328 -18.59 8.43 -25.65
CA ASN A 328 -18.47 9.35 -24.53
C ASN A 328 -17.27 9.05 -23.64
N LEU A 329 -16.73 7.83 -23.68
CA LEU A 329 -15.58 7.44 -22.87
C LEU A 329 -14.28 7.82 -23.58
N LEU A 330 -13.35 8.37 -22.82
CA LEU A 330 -12.08 8.86 -23.32
C LEU A 330 -10.93 8.18 -22.59
N GLU A 331 -9.83 7.99 -23.31
CA GLU A 331 -8.55 7.67 -22.71
C GLU A 331 -8.21 8.75 -21.66
N CYS A 332 -7.57 8.33 -20.57
CA CYS A 332 -7.03 9.24 -19.58
C CYS A 332 -6.31 10.36 -20.27
N CYS A 333 -6.48 11.56 -19.73
CA CYS A 333 -5.53 12.63 -19.99
C CYS A 333 -5.59 13.15 -21.45
N ALA A 334 -6.40 12.55 -22.33
CA ALA A 334 -6.65 12.99 -23.70
C ALA A 334 -7.41 14.32 -23.76
N VAL A 335 -8.18 14.62 -22.71
CA VAL A 335 -8.77 15.94 -22.47
C VAL A 335 -8.38 16.31 -21.05
N ASP A 336 -7.56 17.36 -20.89
CA ASP A 336 -7.29 17.90 -19.57
C ASP A 336 -8.36 18.95 -19.21
N PRO A 337 -9.31 18.65 -18.30
CA PRO A 337 -10.30 19.63 -17.86
C PRO A 337 -9.67 20.83 -17.12
N LEU A 338 -8.38 20.74 -16.75
CA LEU A 338 -7.64 21.77 -16.00
C LEU A 338 -6.31 22.08 -16.70
N PRO A 339 -6.32 22.87 -17.79
CA PRO A 339 -5.12 23.19 -18.56
C PRO A 339 -4.04 23.85 -17.68
N GLY A 340 -2.80 23.35 -17.78
CA GLY A 340 -1.64 23.90 -17.08
C GLY A 340 -1.19 23.14 -15.82
N ARG A 341 -1.85 22.05 -15.44
CA ARG A 341 -1.35 21.16 -14.38
C ARG A 341 -0.18 20.29 -14.89
N GLY A 342 0.88 20.19 -14.09
CA GLY A 342 1.94 19.20 -14.32
C GLY A 342 1.51 17.82 -13.83
N ARG A 343 1.88 16.79 -14.60
CA ARG A 343 1.71 15.35 -14.28
C ARG A 343 3.07 14.72 -14.01
N LEU A 344 3.08 13.51 -13.45
CA LEU A 344 4.32 12.75 -13.28
C LEU A 344 4.78 12.21 -14.64
N ASN A 345 6.07 12.30 -14.98
CA ASN A 345 6.56 11.82 -16.27
C ASN A 345 6.64 10.30 -16.37
N ASN A 346 6.73 9.63 -15.21
CA ASN A 346 6.93 8.19 -15.10
C ASN A 346 5.79 7.51 -14.34
N ASP A 347 4.66 8.19 -14.15
CA ASP A 347 3.55 7.76 -13.28
C ASP A 347 4.02 7.28 -11.88
N SER A 348 5.09 7.90 -11.38
CA SER A 348 5.81 7.48 -10.18
C SER A 348 6.23 8.67 -9.33
N LEU A 349 6.00 8.60 -8.01
CA LEU A 349 6.45 9.56 -7.02
C LEU A 349 6.95 8.81 -5.78
N LEU A 350 8.28 8.68 -5.70
CA LEU A 350 8.98 7.87 -4.70
C LEU A 350 9.62 8.77 -3.63
N GLN A 351 9.93 8.16 -2.48
CA GLN A 351 10.81 8.73 -1.44
C GLN A 351 10.36 10.13 -0.95
N MET A 352 9.05 10.36 -0.90
CA MET A 352 8.47 11.65 -0.57
C MET A 352 8.84 12.14 0.83
N ARG A 353 9.08 13.46 0.95
CA ARG A 353 9.26 14.15 2.23
C ARG A 353 8.54 15.48 2.24
N GLU A 354 7.90 15.78 3.35
CA GLU A 354 7.31 17.10 3.58
C GLU A 354 8.41 18.16 3.76
N ASP A 355 8.25 19.31 3.10
CA ASP A 355 9.06 20.50 3.33
C ASP A 355 8.76 21.06 4.73
N PRO A 356 9.75 21.09 5.64
CA PRO A 356 9.54 21.54 7.02
C PRO A 356 9.19 23.03 7.13
N LEU A 357 9.41 23.83 6.08
CA LEU A 357 9.03 25.24 6.03
C LEU A 357 7.67 25.47 5.37
N GLN A 358 7.11 24.46 4.70
CA GLN A 358 5.84 24.54 3.98
C GLN A 358 5.00 23.29 4.26
N PRO A 359 4.32 23.23 5.43
CA PRO A 359 3.42 22.13 5.79
C PRO A 359 2.48 21.74 4.64
N GLY A 360 2.50 20.45 4.30
CA GLY A 360 1.73 19.85 3.22
C GLY A 360 2.33 19.99 1.82
N ARG A 361 3.49 20.63 1.63
CA ARG A 361 4.27 20.50 0.39
C ARG A 361 5.20 19.31 0.50
N PHE A 362 5.07 18.36 -0.42
CA PHE A 362 5.94 17.19 -0.50
C PHE A 362 6.94 17.35 -1.64
N ILE A 363 8.18 16.93 -1.42
CA ILE A 363 9.21 16.78 -2.44
C ILE A 363 9.50 15.28 -2.57
N GLY A 364 9.52 14.77 -3.79
CA GLY A 364 9.80 13.37 -4.09
C GLY A 364 10.49 13.19 -5.43
N THR A 365 10.77 11.95 -5.78
CA THR A 365 11.45 11.58 -7.01
C THR A 365 10.48 10.94 -8.00
N SER A 366 10.32 11.53 -9.18
CA SER A 366 9.71 10.90 -10.34
C SER A 366 10.78 10.14 -11.11
N ALA A 367 10.78 8.81 -10.98
CA ALA A 367 11.78 7.92 -11.57
C ALA A 367 11.14 6.86 -12.45
N GLN A 368 11.92 6.36 -13.42
CA GLN A 368 11.58 5.16 -14.15
C GLN A 368 11.52 3.96 -13.21
N GLU A 369 10.69 2.98 -13.54
CA GLU A 369 10.53 1.75 -12.75
C GLU A 369 11.85 0.97 -12.60
N PHE A 370 12.63 0.88 -13.68
CA PHE A 370 13.83 0.07 -13.78
C PHE A 370 15.03 0.87 -14.28
N GLY A 371 16.22 0.33 -13.99
CA GLY A 371 17.50 0.74 -14.53
C GLY A 371 18.09 2.02 -13.92
N THR A 372 17.38 2.67 -13.00
CA THR A 372 17.77 3.96 -12.41
C THR A 372 17.92 3.93 -10.90
N HIS A 373 17.71 2.77 -10.26
CA HIS A 373 17.70 2.60 -8.82
C HIS A 373 16.79 3.64 -8.17
N ALA A 374 15.55 3.74 -8.62
CA ALA A 374 14.56 4.71 -8.13
C ALA A 374 15.06 6.16 -8.13
N ALA A 375 15.96 6.53 -9.06
CA ALA A 375 16.48 7.88 -9.23
C ALA A 375 15.95 8.52 -10.52
N GLY A 376 15.73 9.82 -10.48
CA GLY A 376 15.14 10.55 -11.60
C GLY A 376 15.00 12.03 -11.32
N GLN A 377 13.84 12.58 -11.67
CA GLN A 377 13.50 13.98 -11.53
C GLN A 377 13.01 14.30 -10.12
N LEU A 378 13.52 15.35 -9.50
CA LEU A 378 12.90 15.89 -8.28
C LEU A 378 11.70 16.75 -8.65
N VAL A 379 10.57 16.47 -8.01
CA VAL A 379 9.31 17.20 -8.17
C VAL A 379 8.74 17.57 -6.81
N SER A 380 7.87 18.57 -6.79
CA SER A 380 7.06 18.89 -5.61
C SER A 380 5.56 18.73 -5.89
N LEU A 381 4.80 18.39 -4.86
CA LEU A 381 3.36 18.22 -4.87
C LEU A 381 2.77 18.89 -3.62
N ASP A 382 1.89 19.86 -3.80
CA ASP A 382 1.13 20.48 -2.71
C ASP A 382 -0.06 19.57 -2.34
N GLY A 383 -0.09 19.05 -1.12
CA GLY A 383 -1.06 18.06 -0.62
C GLY A 383 -1.43 18.24 0.85
N ALA A 384 -1.49 19.47 1.35
CA ALA A 384 -2.06 19.75 2.68
C ALA A 384 -3.54 19.30 2.73
N PRO A 385 -4.10 18.87 3.88
CA PRO A 385 -5.44 18.25 3.95
C PRO A 385 -6.59 19.07 3.35
N THR A 386 -6.46 20.39 3.28
CA THR A 386 -7.49 21.29 2.72
C THR A 386 -7.32 21.55 1.22
N VAL A 387 -6.28 21.02 0.59
CA VAL A 387 -6.01 21.21 -0.83
C VAL A 387 -6.86 20.23 -1.62
N ASN A 388 -7.73 20.79 -2.46
CA ASN A 388 -8.54 20.02 -3.40
C ASN A 388 -7.66 19.32 -4.44
N PRO A 389 -7.91 18.04 -4.80
CA PRO A 389 -7.12 17.31 -5.80
C PRO A 389 -6.96 18.02 -7.13
N ASP A 390 -8.00 18.69 -7.63
CA ASP A 390 -7.95 19.46 -8.88
C ASP A 390 -6.98 20.65 -8.81
N LEU A 391 -6.56 21.06 -7.61
CA LEU A 391 -5.56 22.12 -7.40
C LEU A 391 -4.17 21.55 -7.10
N MET A 392 -4.06 20.24 -6.83
CA MET A 392 -2.78 19.60 -6.59
C MET A 392 -2.00 19.55 -7.89
N THR A 393 -0.85 20.24 -7.92
CA THR A 393 -0.04 20.39 -9.13
C THR A 393 1.33 19.80 -8.91
N VAL A 394 1.78 18.90 -9.80
CA VAL A 394 3.18 18.47 -9.84
C VAL A 394 4.02 19.59 -10.41
N ARG A 395 5.01 20.05 -9.66
CA ARG A 395 5.97 21.08 -10.10
C ARG A 395 7.36 20.48 -10.21
N SER A 396 7.93 20.52 -11.40
CA SER A 396 9.34 20.16 -11.65
C SER A 396 10.27 21.04 -10.81
N LEU A 397 11.16 20.43 -10.02
CA LEU A 397 12.26 21.13 -9.37
C LEU A 397 13.53 21.01 -10.22
N THR A 398 13.90 19.78 -10.60
CA THR A 398 14.98 19.54 -11.58
C THR A 398 14.40 19.50 -13.00
N ALA A 399 15.27 19.65 -14.01
CA ALA A 399 14.86 19.63 -15.41
C ALA A 399 14.14 18.33 -15.79
N THR A 400 13.08 18.41 -16.61
CA THR A 400 12.31 17.24 -17.08
C THR A 400 13.18 16.16 -17.75
N ALA A 401 14.30 16.55 -18.37
CA ALA A 401 15.27 15.60 -18.93
C ALA A 401 15.79 14.59 -17.90
N THR A 402 15.82 14.95 -16.61
CA THR A 402 16.29 14.06 -15.51
C THR A 402 15.25 13.02 -15.11
N ALA A 403 14.05 13.03 -15.68
CA ALA A 403 13.00 12.07 -15.38
C ALA A 403 13.30 10.68 -15.97
N PHE A 404 14.14 10.61 -17.00
CA PHE A 404 14.50 9.40 -17.73
C PHE A 404 16.01 9.30 -17.87
N ALA A 405 16.52 8.08 -17.84
CA ALA A 405 17.89 7.81 -18.25
C ALA A 405 18.07 8.03 -19.76
N THR A 406 19.26 8.47 -20.14
CA THR A 406 19.72 8.53 -21.52
C THR A 406 19.91 7.11 -22.06
N GLU A 407 19.35 6.81 -23.22
CA GLU A 407 19.53 5.52 -23.88
C GLU A 407 21.01 5.27 -24.24
N GLU A 408 21.41 4.00 -24.27
CA GLU A 408 22.78 3.62 -24.61
C GLU A 408 23.14 4.08 -26.04
N GLY A 409 24.32 4.70 -26.19
CA GLY A 409 24.77 5.23 -27.49
C GLY A 409 24.16 6.58 -27.89
N GLN A 410 23.22 7.13 -27.11
CA GLN A 410 22.67 8.47 -27.32
C GLN A 410 23.43 9.53 -26.51
N SER A 411 23.42 10.77 -27.00
CA SER A 411 23.93 11.91 -26.23
C SER A 411 22.86 12.41 -25.25
N PRO A 412 23.19 12.71 -23.99
CA PRO A 412 22.22 13.27 -23.06
C PRO A 412 21.74 14.65 -23.54
N LEU A 413 20.49 14.98 -23.24
CA LEU A 413 19.98 16.34 -23.44
C LEU A 413 20.85 17.35 -22.67
N ALA A 414 21.08 18.53 -23.23
CA ALA A 414 21.92 19.56 -22.59
C ALA A 414 21.42 19.98 -21.19
N THR A 415 20.14 19.80 -20.90
CA THR A 415 19.53 20.09 -19.60
C THR A 415 19.60 18.93 -18.61
N HIS A 416 20.01 17.73 -19.05
CA HIS A 416 20.14 16.55 -18.20
C HIS A 416 21.32 16.74 -17.25
N SER A 417 21.05 16.82 -15.95
CA SER A 417 22.05 17.12 -14.91
C SER A 417 22.42 15.91 -14.05
N GLY A 418 22.10 14.71 -14.54
CA GLY A 418 22.23 13.46 -13.80
C GLY A 418 20.90 13.02 -13.19
N LEU A 419 20.94 12.03 -12.30
CA LEU A 419 19.76 11.43 -11.68
C LEU A 419 19.78 11.67 -10.16
N TYR A 420 18.61 11.95 -9.60
CA TYR A 420 18.44 12.35 -8.19
C TYR A 420 17.54 11.36 -7.45
N ARG A 421 17.86 11.04 -6.20
CA ARG A 421 17.02 10.26 -5.28
C ARG A 421 17.16 10.74 -3.84
N ASP A 422 16.28 10.24 -2.98
CA ASP A 422 16.20 10.48 -1.54
C ASP A 422 16.25 11.98 -1.18
N PRO A 423 15.35 12.82 -1.73
CA PRO A 423 15.35 14.25 -1.42
C PRO A 423 15.11 14.48 0.08
N LEU A 424 15.85 15.42 0.65
CA LEU A 424 15.79 15.85 2.04
C LEU A 424 15.71 17.39 2.07
N PRO A 425 14.51 17.97 2.14
CA PRO A 425 14.37 19.39 2.48
C PRO A 425 14.78 19.61 3.94
N LEU A 426 15.71 20.55 4.17
CA LEU A 426 16.25 20.89 5.48
C LEU A 426 15.43 21.98 6.16
N SER A 427 15.55 22.06 7.49
CA SER A 427 14.87 23.06 8.32
C SER A 427 15.23 24.51 8.03
N ASP A 428 16.28 24.78 7.25
CA ASP A 428 16.67 26.13 6.82
C ASP A 428 16.29 26.44 5.36
N GLY A 429 15.52 25.56 4.70
CA GLY A 429 15.03 25.75 3.34
C GLY A 429 15.98 25.30 2.24
N ARG A 430 17.18 24.79 2.58
CA ARG A 430 18.04 24.11 1.61
C ARG A 430 17.52 22.71 1.31
N LEU A 431 17.92 22.17 0.16
CA LEU A 431 17.59 20.81 -0.27
C LEU A 431 18.87 19.97 -0.38
N VAL A 432 18.82 18.74 0.09
CA VAL A 432 19.85 17.71 -0.11
C VAL A 432 19.24 16.57 -0.93
N ALA A 433 20.02 15.92 -1.78
CA ALA A 433 19.64 14.67 -2.44
C ALA A 433 20.85 13.79 -2.66
N SER A 434 20.62 12.49 -2.81
CA SER A 434 21.58 11.55 -3.36
C SER A 434 21.59 11.70 -4.89
N HIS A 435 22.77 11.90 -5.47
CA HIS A 435 22.92 12.29 -6.88
C HIS A 435 24.07 11.54 -7.55
N THR A 436 23.84 11.11 -8.79
CA THR A 436 24.86 10.62 -9.73
C THR A 436 24.91 11.55 -10.94
N VAL A 437 26.11 11.84 -11.44
CA VAL A 437 26.28 12.60 -12.70
C VAL A 437 26.02 11.75 -13.93
N GLU A 438 26.06 10.42 -13.79
CA GLU A 438 25.69 9.50 -14.86
C GLU A 438 24.25 9.77 -15.31
N THR A 439 24.03 9.65 -16.61
CA THR A 439 22.73 9.90 -17.22
C THR A 439 22.11 8.64 -17.80
N ARG A 440 22.89 7.59 -18.06
CA ARG A 440 22.43 6.34 -18.67
C ARG A 440 21.81 5.40 -17.65
N VAL A 441 21.16 4.35 -18.15
CA VAL A 441 20.72 3.21 -17.34
C VAL A 441 21.94 2.54 -16.68
N ASP A 442 21.81 2.16 -15.41
CA ASP A 442 22.87 1.46 -14.70
C ASP A 442 23.17 0.09 -15.32
N ARG A 443 24.45 -0.31 -15.29
CA ARG A 443 24.94 -1.61 -15.74
C ARG A 443 26.17 -2.00 -14.95
N ASN A 444 26.41 -3.31 -14.86
CA ASN A 444 27.70 -3.81 -14.39
C ASN A 444 28.78 -3.60 -15.47
N GLU A 445 29.68 -2.64 -15.24
CA GLU A 445 30.87 -2.41 -16.07
C GLU A 445 32.09 -3.19 -15.57
N GLY A 446 31.95 -3.97 -14.50
CA GLY A 446 32.98 -4.84 -13.92
C GLY A 446 32.87 -6.30 -14.36
N SER A 447 33.37 -7.21 -13.52
CA SER A 447 33.14 -8.65 -13.65
C SER A 447 32.12 -9.13 -12.62
N THR A 448 31.84 -10.44 -12.58
CA THR A 448 31.02 -11.04 -11.52
C THR A 448 31.76 -11.03 -10.17
N GLU A 449 33.08 -11.18 -10.17
CA GLU A 449 33.95 -11.16 -8.98
C GLU A 449 34.24 -9.74 -8.46
N ALA A 450 34.10 -8.74 -9.32
CA ALA A 450 34.32 -7.33 -9.01
C ALA A 450 33.32 -6.46 -9.77
N PRO A 451 32.03 -6.50 -9.38
CA PRO A 451 30.99 -5.73 -10.04
C PRO A 451 31.23 -4.23 -9.88
N ARG A 452 30.90 -3.46 -10.92
CA ARG A 452 31.02 -2.00 -10.93
C ARG A 452 29.75 -1.39 -11.49
N SER A 453 28.97 -0.75 -10.64
CA SER A 453 27.86 0.09 -11.08
C SER A 453 28.39 1.35 -11.76
N ARG A 454 27.66 1.87 -12.74
CA ARG A 454 27.90 3.20 -13.33
C ARG A 454 27.61 4.31 -12.34
N TYR A 455 26.74 4.05 -11.37
CA TYR A 455 26.23 5.07 -10.48
C TYR A 455 27.14 5.23 -9.28
N ASP A 456 27.35 6.48 -8.87
CA ASP A 456 28.22 6.87 -7.78
C ASP A 456 27.48 7.76 -6.76
N PHE A 457 26.22 7.43 -6.44
CA PHE A 457 25.33 8.26 -5.63
C PHE A 457 26.01 8.95 -4.44
N ARG A 458 26.06 10.30 -4.48
CA ARG A 458 26.64 11.18 -3.46
C ARG A 458 25.59 12.09 -2.84
N LEU A 459 25.71 12.36 -1.55
CA LEU A 459 24.92 13.42 -0.92
C LEU A 459 25.42 14.78 -1.37
N ARG A 460 24.54 15.54 -2.01
CA ARG A 460 24.82 16.89 -2.49
C ARG A 460 23.75 17.87 -2.05
N LEU A 461 24.15 19.11 -1.79
CA LEU A 461 23.22 20.23 -1.81
C LEU A 461 22.61 20.32 -3.20
N VAL A 462 21.33 20.63 -3.27
CA VAL A 462 20.62 20.87 -4.52
C VAL A 462 20.10 22.30 -4.48
N THR A 463 20.54 23.11 -5.44
CA THR A 463 20.29 24.56 -5.46
C THR A 463 19.63 24.95 -6.77
N ALA A 464 18.64 25.84 -6.69
CA ALA A 464 18.04 26.45 -7.87
C ALA A 464 19.05 27.36 -8.60
N ASP A 465 19.13 27.25 -9.92
CA ASP A 465 19.81 28.20 -10.77
C ASP A 465 19.00 29.50 -10.93
N ALA A 466 19.52 30.46 -11.71
CA ALA A 466 18.87 31.75 -11.93
C ALA A 466 17.50 31.64 -12.62
N GLN A 467 17.19 30.49 -13.23
CA GLN A 467 15.91 30.19 -13.86
C GLN A 467 14.97 29.39 -12.93
N GLY A 468 15.39 29.11 -11.69
CA GLY A 468 14.62 28.34 -10.73
C GLY A 468 14.74 26.81 -10.90
N VAL A 469 15.62 26.32 -11.78
CA VAL A 469 15.84 24.89 -11.98
C VAL A 469 16.89 24.39 -11.00
N TYR A 470 16.52 23.40 -10.20
CA TYR A 470 17.39 22.80 -9.19
C TYR A 470 18.45 21.91 -9.86
N ARG A 471 19.70 22.03 -9.39
CA ARG A 471 20.84 21.22 -9.83
C ARG A 471 21.69 20.81 -8.64
N ALA A 472 22.33 19.65 -8.75
CA ALA A 472 23.31 19.19 -7.77
C ALA A 472 24.50 20.16 -7.67
N GLY A 473 24.80 20.59 -6.45
CA GLY A 473 25.89 21.49 -6.09
C GLY A 473 26.94 20.78 -5.24
N GLU A 474 27.36 21.43 -4.16
CA GLU A 474 28.43 20.97 -3.27
C GLU A 474 28.11 19.61 -2.64
N ALA A 475 29.11 18.72 -2.61
CA ALA A 475 29.02 17.45 -1.91
C ALA A 475 29.10 17.66 -0.40
N LEU A 476 28.27 16.94 0.35
CA LEU A 476 28.25 17.00 1.81
C LEU A 476 29.39 16.20 2.44
N THR A 477 29.97 15.25 1.71
CA THR A 477 31.04 14.35 2.16
C THR A 477 32.21 14.40 1.17
N PRO A 478 33.44 14.08 1.61
CA PRO A 478 34.59 14.01 0.70
C PRO A 478 34.60 12.77 -0.19
N GLY A 479 33.87 11.72 0.20
CA GLY A 479 34.12 10.38 -0.32
C GLY A 479 34.12 9.37 0.79
N ILE A 480 33.16 8.45 0.79
CA ILE A 480 33.23 7.29 1.69
C ILE A 480 33.52 6.07 0.84
N SER A 481 34.66 5.43 1.10
CA SER A 481 35.11 4.25 0.40
C SER A 481 35.35 3.12 1.39
N LYS A 482 35.20 1.89 0.92
CA LYS A 482 35.46 0.68 1.70
C LYS A 482 36.01 -0.41 0.80
N SER A 483 36.83 -1.27 1.39
CA SER A 483 37.34 -2.48 0.74
C SER A 483 36.79 -3.70 1.48
N VAL A 484 35.95 -4.48 0.80
CA VAL A 484 35.25 -5.64 1.36
C VAL A 484 35.21 -6.79 0.35
N SER A 485 35.08 -8.02 0.85
CA SER A 485 34.80 -9.21 0.03
C SER A 485 33.83 -10.16 0.73
N TRP A 486 33.02 -10.89 -0.02
CA TRP A 486 32.03 -11.83 0.51
C TRP A 486 31.75 -12.95 -0.48
N TYR A 487 31.22 -14.07 0.00
CA TYR A 487 30.70 -15.09 -0.89
C TYR A 487 29.26 -14.76 -1.29
N ASP A 488 29.03 -14.74 -2.60
CA ASP A 488 27.73 -14.68 -3.23
C ASP A 488 27.50 -15.97 -4.03
N PRO A 489 26.79 -16.93 -3.43
CA PRO A 489 27.38 -18.00 -2.62
C PRO A 489 28.54 -18.74 -3.31
N ASP A 490 28.55 -18.77 -4.63
CA ASP A 490 29.49 -19.52 -5.48
C ASP A 490 30.71 -18.69 -5.87
N THR A 491 30.61 -17.36 -5.82
CA THR A 491 31.67 -16.44 -6.25
C THR A 491 32.15 -15.64 -5.05
N LEU A 492 33.48 -15.52 -4.89
CA LEU A 492 34.05 -14.55 -3.97
C LEU A 492 34.01 -13.19 -4.65
N VAL A 493 33.04 -12.37 -4.27
CA VAL A 493 32.86 -11.02 -4.76
C VAL A 493 33.72 -10.07 -3.94
N SER A 494 34.30 -9.06 -4.59
CA SER A 494 35.10 -8.02 -3.97
C SER A 494 34.66 -6.63 -4.44
N HIS A 495 34.63 -5.70 -3.50
CA HIS A 495 34.45 -4.27 -3.76
C HIS A 495 35.56 -3.49 -3.10
N SER A 496 36.19 -2.57 -3.83
CA SER A 496 37.17 -1.64 -3.28
C SER A 496 37.01 -0.30 -3.96
N GLY A 497 36.26 0.59 -3.33
CA GLY A 497 35.90 1.86 -3.95
C GLY A 497 34.85 2.64 -3.17
N PRO A 498 34.30 3.70 -3.78
CA PRO A 498 33.25 4.51 -3.17
C PRO A 498 32.01 3.65 -2.87
N LEU A 499 31.32 4.01 -1.79
CA LEU A 499 29.99 3.52 -1.45
C LEU A 499 28.95 4.53 -1.93
N TRP A 500 27.73 4.07 -2.17
CA TRP A 500 26.58 4.95 -2.36
C TRP A 500 26.18 5.59 -1.03
N GLU A 501 25.85 6.86 -1.04
CA GLU A 501 25.35 7.60 0.12
C GLU A 501 23.86 7.87 -0.06
N LEU A 502 23.01 7.23 0.76
CA LEU A 502 21.56 7.16 0.55
C LEU A 502 20.77 7.48 1.83
N GLY A 503 19.48 7.74 1.66
CA GLY A 503 18.50 7.76 2.76
C GLY A 503 18.74 8.81 3.84
N ALA A 504 19.34 9.97 3.51
CA ALA A 504 19.70 10.98 4.49
C ALA A 504 18.49 11.52 5.29
N VAL A 505 18.66 11.84 6.56
CA VAL A 505 17.67 12.47 7.46
C VAL A 505 18.33 13.57 8.29
N GLU A 506 17.58 14.64 8.55
CA GLU A 506 18.00 15.71 9.45
C GLU A 506 17.69 15.31 10.90
N LEU A 507 18.72 15.21 11.75
CA LEU A 507 18.60 14.83 13.15
C LEU A 507 18.27 16.07 13.99
N ARG A 508 16.97 16.36 14.13
CA ARG A 508 16.48 17.50 14.90
C ARG A 508 15.26 17.17 15.74
N PRO A 509 15.01 17.91 16.83
CA PRO A 509 13.72 17.89 17.49
C PRO A 509 12.61 18.35 16.54
N ARG A 510 11.48 17.64 16.57
CA ARG A 510 10.27 17.92 15.79
C ARG A 510 9.06 17.89 16.72
N ALA A 511 8.08 18.76 16.46
CA ALA A 511 6.81 18.70 17.16
C ALA A 511 6.10 17.38 16.80
N ARG A 512 5.56 16.70 17.82
CA ARG A 512 4.70 15.53 17.61
C ARG A 512 3.35 16.00 17.07
N PRO A 513 2.95 15.62 15.86
CA PRO A 513 1.63 15.95 15.36
C PRO A 513 0.58 15.11 16.09
N PRO A 514 -0.64 15.64 16.33
CA PRO A 514 -1.74 14.82 16.83
C PRO A 514 -2.10 13.74 15.79
N ALA A 515 -2.33 12.51 16.23
CA ALA A 515 -2.82 11.45 15.35
C ALA A 515 -4.27 11.79 14.91
N PRO A 516 -4.56 11.83 13.60
CA PRO A 516 -5.93 12.02 13.13
C PRO A 516 -6.80 10.81 13.48
N THR A 517 -8.10 11.05 13.59
CA THR A 517 -9.09 10.00 13.88
C THR A 517 -10.24 10.09 12.89
N SER A 518 -10.72 8.96 12.40
CA SER A 518 -11.94 8.89 11.58
C SER A 518 -13.15 9.47 12.31
N ARG A 519 -13.98 10.22 11.57
CA ARG A 519 -15.24 10.79 12.06
C ARG A 519 -16.39 10.34 11.18
N LEU A 520 -17.44 9.81 11.81
CA LEU A 520 -18.67 9.48 11.09
C LEU A 520 -19.31 10.79 10.59
N PRO A 521 -19.59 10.98 9.30
CA PRO A 521 -20.17 12.23 8.81
C PRO A 521 -21.65 12.40 9.21
N ALA A 522 -22.17 13.62 9.09
CA ALA A 522 -23.51 13.98 9.58
C ALA A 522 -24.68 13.21 8.92
N PRO A 523 -24.69 12.92 7.59
CA PRO A 523 -25.76 12.12 6.99
C PRO A 523 -25.85 10.73 7.61
N GLU A 524 -24.72 10.06 7.80
CA GLU A 524 -24.68 8.72 8.39
C GLU A 524 -25.04 8.76 9.88
N GLN A 525 -24.52 9.72 10.66
CA GLN A 525 -24.92 9.92 12.05
C GLN A 525 -26.45 10.04 12.20
N ARG A 526 -27.09 10.78 11.28
CA ARG A 526 -28.55 10.93 11.25
C ARG A 526 -29.24 9.59 11.02
N VAL A 527 -28.78 8.79 10.04
CA VAL A 527 -29.36 7.46 9.78
C VAL A 527 -29.20 6.53 11.00
N PHE A 528 -28.05 6.53 11.67
CA PHE A 528 -27.85 5.79 12.92
C PHE A 528 -28.85 6.22 14.00
N SER A 529 -29.03 7.53 14.20
CA SER A 529 -29.99 8.07 15.16
C SER A 529 -31.44 7.75 14.80
N GLU A 530 -31.84 7.89 13.54
CA GLU A 530 -33.20 7.59 13.06
C GLU A 530 -33.54 6.11 13.21
N GLU A 531 -32.58 5.23 12.93
CA GLU A 531 -32.76 3.81 13.11
C GLU A 531 -32.51 3.38 14.57
N GLY A 532 -32.14 4.27 15.48
CA GLY A 532 -31.92 3.96 16.90
C GLY A 532 -30.81 2.93 17.13
N VAL A 533 -29.72 3.01 16.36
CA VAL A 533 -28.51 2.21 16.53
C VAL A 533 -27.42 3.07 17.16
N ASP A 534 -26.88 2.64 18.30
CA ASP A 534 -25.72 3.29 18.90
C ASP A 534 -24.46 3.01 18.08
N VAL A 535 -23.76 4.07 17.68
CA VAL A 535 -22.57 3.98 16.81
C VAL A 535 -21.42 3.25 17.50
N ALA A 536 -21.21 3.45 18.81
CA ALA A 536 -20.12 2.80 19.53
C ALA A 536 -20.38 1.29 19.66
N VAL A 537 -21.61 0.90 20.03
CA VAL A 537 -22.03 -0.51 20.08
C VAL A 537 -21.90 -1.19 18.71
N PHE A 538 -22.27 -0.49 17.63
CA PHE A 538 -22.10 -1.03 16.28
C PHE A 538 -20.63 -1.18 15.88
N LYS A 539 -19.77 -0.20 16.21
CA LYS A 539 -18.31 -0.34 16.00
C LYS A 539 -17.73 -1.52 16.80
N ASP A 540 -18.22 -1.77 18.01
CA ASP A 540 -17.79 -2.93 18.81
C ASP A 540 -18.31 -4.27 18.25
N TYR A 541 -19.48 -4.28 17.62
CA TYR A 541 -19.94 -5.41 16.81
C TYR A 541 -18.98 -5.68 15.64
N LEU A 542 -18.62 -4.64 14.89
CA LEU A 542 -17.68 -4.75 13.77
C LEU A 542 -16.32 -5.29 14.25
N ARG A 543 -15.76 -4.74 15.34
CA ARG A 543 -14.47 -5.20 15.91
C ARG A 543 -14.47 -6.66 16.31
N ARG A 544 -15.51 -7.10 17.03
CA ARG A 544 -15.62 -8.50 17.49
C ARG A 544 -15.74 -9.51 16.35
N ASN A 545 -16.20 -9.07 15.19
CA ASN A 545 -16.34 -9.91 14.00
C ASN A 545 -15.22 -9.70 12.97
N ASP A 546 -14.25 -8.84 13.27
CA ASP A 546 -13.15 -8.46 12.36
C ASP A 546 -13.66 -7.89 11.02
N LEU A 547 -14.64 -6.99 11.12
CA LEU A 547 -15.31 -6.35 9.99
C LEU A 547 -15.10 -4.83 9.99
N ALA A 548 -15.32 -4.24 8.83
CA ALA A 548 -15.59 -2.83 8.63
C ALA A 548 -16.94 -2.64 7.92
N LEU A 549 -17.46 -1.42 7.94
CA LEU A 549 -18.63 -1.00 7.18
C LEU A 549 -18.21 0.01 6.10
N MET A 550 -18.48 -0.30 4.84
CA MET A 550 -18.37 0.61 3.71
C MET A 550 -19.74 1.22 3.40
N VAL A 551 -19.80 2.53 3.18
CA VAL A 551 -21.03 3.25 2.78
C VAL A 551 -20.73 4.16 1.60
N SER A 552 -21.59 4.14 0.58
CA SER A 552 -21.63 5.15 -0.48
C SER A 552 -23.01 5.80 -0.54
N ARG A 553 -23.07 7.12 -0.67
CA ARG A 553 -24.35 7.88 -0.65
C ARG A 553 -25.05 7.89 -2.00
N ASP A 554 -24.31 7.99 -3.09
CA ASP A 554 -24.85 7.83 -4.44
C ASP A 554 -23.74 7.35 -5.39
N VAL A 555 -23.85 6.09 -5.82
CA VAL A 555 -22.87 5.48 -6.74
C VAL A 555 -23.05 5.93 -8.19
N THR A 556 -24.15 6.62 -8.53
CA THR A 556 -24.38 7.14 -9.87
C THR A 556 -23.59 8.42 -10.13
N LEU A 557 -23.26 9.19 -9.09
CA LEU A 557 -22.40 10.37 -9.20
C LEU A 557 -20.93 9.96 -9.32
N ARG A 558 -20.18 10.70 -10.15
CA ARG A 558 -18.75 10.51 -10.38
C ARG A 558 -18.09 11.87 -10.57
N ASP A 559 -16.80 11.96 -10.27
CA ASP A 559 -16.02 13.14 -10.62
C ASP A 559 -16.13 13.47 -12.12
N GLY A 560 -16.23 14.77 -12.45
CA GLY A 560 -16.41 15.22 -13.83
C GLY A 560 -15.20 14.97 -14.73
N ALA A 561 -14.00 14.77 -14.17
CA ALA A 561 -12.80 14.38 -14.91
C ALA A 561 -12.75 12.86 -15.19
N ASP A 562 -13.60 12.06 -14.54
CA ASP A 562 -13.59 10.62 -14.73
C ASP A 562 -14.37 10.19 -15.98
N LEU A 563 -13.65 10.19 -17.11
CA LEU A 563 -14.19 9.87 -18.43
C LEU A 563 -13.73 8.50 -18.95
N GLN A 564 -12.92 7.76 -18.20
CA GLN A 564 -12.39 6.46 -18.63
C GLN A 564 -13.40 5.32 -18.43
N GLN A 565 -14.35 5.49 -17.52
CA GLN A 565 -15.37 4.50 -17.21
C GLN A 565 -16.78 5.10 -17.35
N PRO A 566 -17.82 4.26 -17.49
CA PRO A 566 -19.20 4.75 -17.57
C PRO A 566 -19.55 5.75 -16.48
N PHE A 567 -19.93 6.96 -16.90
CA PHE A 567 -20.38 8.04 -16.02
C PHE A 567 -21.85 8.44 -16.22
N ASN A 568 -22.47 7.98 -17.31
CA ASN A 568 -23.92 8.04 -17.48
C ASN A 568 -24.55 6.81 -16.82
N LEU A 569 -24.92 6.92 -15.54
CA LEU A 569 -25.34 5.79 -14.71
C LEU A 569 -26.79 5.94 -14.23
N ARG A 570 -27.51 4.82 -14.12
CA ARG A 570 -28.90 4.77 -13.63
C ARG A 570 -29.17 3.54 -12.78
N VAL A 571 -29.78 3.74 -11.61
CA VAL A 571 -30.50 2.68 -10.90
C VAL A 571 -31.91 2.60 -11.47
N ARG A 572 -32.32 1.44 -12.00
CA ARG A 572 -33.65 1.30 -12.64
C ARG A 572 -34.78 1.67 -11.68
N GLY A 573 -35.61 2.63 -12.06
CA GLY A 573 -36.70 3.15 -11.22
C GLY A 573 -36.25 4.03 -10.05
N GLY A 574 -34.98 4.44 -10.01
CA GLY A 574 -34.37 5.23 -8.94
C GLY A 574 -33.48 6.36 -9.46
N ALA A 575 -32.38 6.61 -8.74
CA ALA A 575 -31.40 7.65 -9.01
C ALA A 575 -30.74 7.47 -10.38
N GLN A 576 -30.41 8.60 -11.02
CA GLN A 576 -29.66 8.63 -12.27
C GLN A 576 -28.81 9.89 -12.36
N SER A 577 -27.64 9.74 -12.96
CA SER A 577 -26.72 10.84 -13.25
C SER A 577 -26.29 10.71 -14.71
N VAL A 578 -26.86 11.55 -15.58
CA VAL A 578 -26.64 11.53 -17.03
C VAL A 578 -26.11 12.88 -17.47
N ALA A 579 -24.85 12.91 -17.88
CA ALA A 579 -24.12 14.13 -18.25
C ALA A 579 -24.20 14.43 -19.75
N LYS A 580 -24.20 13.38 -20.59
CA LYS A 580 -24.16 13.50 -22.06
C LYS A 580 -25.24 12.63 -22.70
N ALA A 581 -25.73 13.03 -23.87
CA ALA A 581 -26.57 12.18 -24.70
C ALA A 581 -25.78 10.92 -25.13
N GLY A 582 -26.49 9.81 -25.39
CA GLY A 582 -25.89 8.55 -25.82
C GLY A 582 -26.20 7.42 -24.85
N LYS A 583 -25.24 6.51 -24.68
CA LYS A 583 -25.39 5.32 -23.85
C LYS A 583 -25.60 5.70 -22.38
N VAL A 584 -26.56 5.03 -21.74
CA VAL A 584 -26.82 5.10 -20.29
C VAL A 584 -26.71 3.68 -19.77
N TYR A 585 -25.89 3.49 -18.74
CA TYR A 585 -25.64 2.20 -18.15
C TYR A 585 -26.52 2.02 -16.93
N ASP A 586 -27.27 0.93 -16.90
CA ASP A 586 -27.98 0.53 -15.70
C ASP A 586 -26.98 -0.08 -14.70
N VAL A 587 -27.19 0.19 -13.41
CA VAL A 587 -26.46 -0.44 -12.30
C VAL A 587 -27.47 -0.88 -11.25
N SER A 588 -27.30 -2.07 -10.70
CA SER A 588 -28.20 -2.67 -9.72
C SER A 588 -27.49 -3.21 -8.48
N HIS A 589 -26.20 -3.53 -8.56
CA HIS A 589 -25.44 -4.06 -7.41
C HIS A 589 -24.04 -3.44 -7.31
N LEU A 590 -23.50 -3.44 -6.09
CA LEU A 590 -22.08 -3.31 -5.80
C LEU A 590 -21.54 -4.71 -5.49
N GLN A 591 -20.79 -5.30 -6.42
CA GLN A 591 -20.09 -6.56 -6.19
C GLN A 591 -18.74 -6.30 -5.55
N LEU A 592 -18.50 -6.94 -4.41
CA LEU A 592 -17.29 -6.79 -3.62
C LEU A 592 -16.26 -7.84 -4.04
N ILE A 593 -15.01 -7.43 -4.07
CA ILE A 593 -13.86 -8.23 -4.46
C ILE A 593 -12.89 -8.24 -3.27
N GLN A 594 -12.39 -9.41 -2.90
CA GLN A 594 -11.34 -9.59 -1.90
C GLN A 594 -10.07 -10.12 -2.55
N GLY A 595 -8.92 -9.70 -2.03
CA GLY A 595 -7.62 -10.26 -2.40
C GLY A 595 -7.35 -11.56 -1.65
N ASP A 596 -7.11 -12.63 -2.40
CA ASP A 596 -6.75 -13.96 -1.90
C ASP A 596 -5.37 -14.37 -2.39
N GLN A 597 -4.50 -14.79 -1.48
CA GLN A 597 -3.14 -15.19 -1.79
C GLN A 597 -3.08 -16.64 -2.33
N ILE A 598 -3.53 -16.83 -3.59
CA ILE A 598 -3.78 -18.16 -4.18
C ILE A 598 -3.12 -18.42 -5.55
N ARG A 599 -2.49 -17.44 -6.20
CA ARG A 599 -1.76 -17.71 -7.46
C ARG A 599 -0.41 -18.35 -7.17
N GLY A 600 -0.20 -19.56 -7.66
CA GLY A 600 1.07 -20.28 -7.64
C GLY A 600 1.73 -20.35 -9.02
N ILE A 601 3.02 -20.66 -9.03
CA ILE A 601 3.89 -20.70 -10.22
C ILE A 601 4.95 -21.81 -10.06
N GLY A 602 5.59 -22.23 -11.16
CA GLY A 602 6.59 -23.31 -11.15
C GLY A 602 6.01 -24.72 -11.33
N GLY A 603 4.72 -24.82 -11.68
CA GLY A 603 4.00 -26.08 -11.85
C GLY A 603 3.35 -26.58 -10.57
N ASN A 604 2.41 -27.52 -10.70
CA ASN A 604 1.57 -28.00 -9.60
C ASN A 604 2.16 -29.19 -8.80
N THR A 605 3.20 -29.85 -9.30
CA THR A 605 3.88 -30.97 -8.61
C THR A 605 4.83 -30.49 -7.53
N SER A 606 5.64 -29.48 -7.85
CA SER A 606 6.62 -28.85 -6.95
C SER A 606 6.57 -27.34 -7.12
N PRO A 607 5.50 -26.66 -6.67
CA PRO A 607 5.35 -25.22 -6.83
C PRO A 607 6.50 -24.44 -6.21
N ARG A 608 6.81 -23.28 -6.80
CA ARG A 608 7.71 -22.30 -6.18
C ARG A 608 7.10 -21.81 -4.85
N PRO A 609 7.90 -21.54 -3.80
CA PRO A 609 7.40 -20.92 -2.58
C PRO A 609 6.73 -19.58 -2.83
N GLY A 610 5.76 -19.24 -1.97
CA GLY A 610 5.00 -18.01 -2.05
C GLY A 610 3.81 -18.08 -3.00
N ARG A 611 2.94 -17.08 -2.89
CA ARG A 611 1.73 -16.96 -3.71
C ARG A 611 1.41 -15.50 -4.00
N ARG A 612 0.91 -15.19 -5.19
CA ARG A 612 0.36 -13.87 -5.52
C ARG A 612 -1.08 -13.73 -5.04
N VAL A 613 -1.43 -12.52 -4.65
CA VAL A 613 -2.80 -12.12 -4.34
C VAL A 613 -3.61 -12.00 -5.64
N LEU A 614 -4.73 -12.72 -5.73
CA LEU A 614 -5.71 -12.61 -6.81
C LEU A 614 -7.02 -12.02 -6.31
N ALA A 615 -7.67 -11.28 -7.19
CA ALA A 615 -9.02 -10.80 -6.99
C ALA A 615 -10.04 -11.94 -7.08
N GLN A 616 -10.77 -12.16 -5.99
CA GLN A 616 -11.87 -13.11 -5.87
C GLN A 616 -13.16 -12.39 -5.49
N VAL A 617 -14.31 -12.87 -5.97
CA VAL A 617 -15.61 -12.40 -5.46
C VAL A 617 -15.64 -12.61 -3.96
N LEU A 618 -16.09 -11.60 -3.20
CA LEU A 618 -16.20 -11.66 -1.75
C LEU A 618 -16.89 -12.96 -1.32
N HIS A 619 -16.21 -13.68 -0.42
CA HIS A 619 -16.71 -14.93 0.14
C HIS A 619 -16.34 -15.09 1.62
N GLU A 620 -15.82 -14.05 2.27
CA GLU A 620 -15.63 -14.00 3.71
C GLU A 620 -16.97 -14.26 4.45
N PRO A 621 -17.12 -15.40 5.15
CA PRO A 621 -18.39 -15.76 5.77
C PRO A 621 -18.85 -14.75 6.83
N ARG A 622 -17.92 -14.04 7.50
CA ARG A 622 -18.28 -13.01 8.48
C ARG A 622 -18.88 -11.77 7.82
N ALA A 623 -18.50 -11.47 6.57
CA ALA A 623 -19.05 -10.37 5.77
C ALA A 623 -20.35 -10.79 5.06
N ALA A 624 -21.26 -11.44 5.80
CA ALA A 624 -22.54 -11.93 5.31
C ALA A 624 -23.52 -10.76 5.08
N ASN A 625 -23.37 -10.09 3.95
CA ASN A 625 -24.22 -8.95 3.59
C ASN A 625 -25.66 -9.38 3.26
N PRO A 626 -26.68 -8.63 3.70
CA PRO A 626 -28.06 -8.84 3.27
C PRO A 626 -28.29 -8.40 1.81
N PHE A 627 -29.49 -8.68 1.29
CA PHE A 627 -29.97 -8.21 -0.03
C PHE A 627 -29.13 -8.67 -1.22
N GLN A 628 -28.77 -9.96 -1.16
CA GLN A 628 -28.03 -10.67 -2.19
C GLN A 628 -28.96 -11.03 -3.38
N GLY A 629 -28.36 -11.09 -4.57
CA GLY A 629 -29.01 -11.45 -5.83
C GLY A 629 -27.96 -11.75 -6.92
N VAL A 630 -26.80 -11.14 -6.76
CA VAL A 630 -25.53 -11.42 -7.44
C VAL A 630 -24.53 -11.91 -6.40
N LYS A 631 -23.69 -12.90 -6.74
CA LYS A 631 -22.73 -13.49 -5.80
C LYS A 631 -21.79 -12.42 -5.25
N GLY A 632 -21.64 -12.34 -3.92
CA GLY A 632 -20.73 -11.43 -3.23
C GLY A 632 -21.06 -9.95 -3.44
N ALA A 633 -22.34 -9.63 -3.69
CA ALA A 633 -22.76 -8.28 -4.05
C ALA A 633 -23.93 -7.79 -3.20
N VAL A 634 -23.98 -6.49 -2.96
CA VAL A 634 -25.11 -5.84 -2.27
C VAL A 634 -25.92 -5.07 -3.30
N SER A 635 -27.25 -5.26 -3.29
CA SER A 635 -28.13 -4.48 -4.16
C SER A 635 -28.13 -3.00 -3.79
N LEU A 636 -28.12 -2.14 -4.82
CA LEU A 636 -28.19 -0.69 -4.65
C LEU A 636 -29.58 -0.28 -4.19
N ALA A 637 -29.66 0.76 -3.34
CA ALA A 637 -30.92 1.38 -2.99
C ALA A 637 -31.45 2.29 -4.12
N PRO A 638 -32.77 2.58 -4.17
CA PRO A 638 -33.35 3.46 -5.18
C PRO A 638 -32.77 4.86 -5.21
N ASP A 639 -32.17 5.34 -4.12
CA ASP A 639 -31.48 6.64 -4.05
C ASP A 639 -30.03 6.58 -4.55
N GLY A 640 -29.57 5.44 -5.09
CA GLY A 640 -28.20 5.25 -5.55
C GLY A 640 -27.22 4.85 -4.45
N SER A 641 -27.64 4.82 -3.18
CA SER A 641 -26.77 4.49 -2.06
C SER A 641 -26.57 2.98 -1.88
N VAL A 642 -25.49 2.62 -1.19
CA VAL A 642 -25.20 1.23 -0.80
C VAL A 642 -24.39 1.21 0.49
N ALA A 643 -24.59 0.18 1.31
CA ALA A 643 -23.77 -0.08 2.48
C ALA A 643 -23.46 -1.58 2.57
N ALA A 644 -22.22 -1.92 2.90
CA ALA A 644 -21.77 -3.30 2.96
C ALA A 644 -20.77 -3.54 4.10
N LEU A 645 -20.92 -4.66 4.78
CA LEU A 645 -19.91 -5.25 5.64
C LEU A 645 -18.79 -5.84 4.79
N VAL A 646 -17.55 -5.61 5.18
CA VAL A 646 -16.36 -6.13 4.49
C VAL A 646 -15.34 -6.65 5.50
N PRO A 647 -14.48 -7.62 5.15
CA PRO A 647 -13.39 -8.05 6.04
C PRO A 647 -12.46 -6.87 6.35
N ALA A 648 -12.06 -6.77 7.61
CA ALA A 648 -11.01 -5.85 8.00
C ALA A 648 -9.63 -6.34 7.53
N ARG A 649 -8.69 -5.40 7.35
CA ARG A 649 -7.26 -5.66 7.10
C ARG A 649 -7.01 -6.65 5.95
N ARG A 650 -7.85 -6.57 4.93
CA ARG A 650 -7.75 -7.33 3.68
C ARG A 650 -7.84 -6.35 2.52
N ALA A 651 -7.11 -6.65 1.45
CA ALA A 651 -7.20 -5.88 0.22
C ALA A 651 -8.57 -6.13 -0.39
N LEU A 652 -9.27 -5.03 -0.66
CA LEU A 652 -10.62 -5.01 -1.20
C LEU A 652 -10.64 -4.15 -2.46
N SER A 653 -11.51 -4.54 -3.36
CA SER A 653 -11.92 -3.75 -4.52
C SER A 653 -13.40 -4.02 -4.76
N TRP A 654 -13.99 -3.40 -5.77
CA TRP A 654 -15.41 -3.58 -6.08
C TRP A 654 -15.73 -3.19 -7.51
N GLN A 655 -16.92 -3.59 -7.96
CA GLN A 655 -17.48 -3.16 -9.22
C GLN A 655 -18.98 -2.94 -9.13
N LEU A 656 -19.47 -1.93 -9.84
CA LEU A 656 -20.89 -1.78 -10.11
C LEU A 656 -21.30 -2.72 -11.24
N THR A 657 -22.46 -3.37 -11.09
CA THR A 657 -22.95 -4.36 -12.05
C THR A 657 -24.44 -4.15 -12.38
N ASP A 658 -24.86 -4.52 -13.60
CA ASP A 658 -26.26 -4.78 -13.95
C ASP A 658 -26.51 -6.29 -13.91
N GLY A 659 -27.10 -6.79 -12.82
CA GLY A 659 -27.07 -8.23 -12.53
C GLY A 659 -25.62 -8.70 -12.45
N ASP A 660 -25.25 -9.75 -13.19
CA ASP A 660 -23.89 -10.27 -13.23
C ASP A 660 -22.96 -9.54 -14.22
N VAL A 661 -23.46 -8.52 -14.94
CA VAL A 661 -22.67 -7.80 -15.97
C VAL A 661 -21.94 -6.61 -15.36
N PRO A 662 -20.60 -6.57 -15.35
CA PRO A 662 -19.88 -5.42 -14.82
C PRO A 662 -19.99 -4.16 -15.67
N VAL A 663 -20.07 -3.01 -15.00
CA VAL A 663 -20.24 -1.69 -15.61
C VAL A 663 -19.08 -0.77 -15.27
N VAL A 664 -18.75 -0.63 -13.99
CA VAL A 664 -17.66 0.22 -13.50
C VAL A 664 -16.85 -0.55 -12.47
N ARG A 665 -15.52 -0.44 -12.50
CA ARG A 665 -14.61 -1.12 -11.58
C ARG A 665 -13.77 -0.14 -10.80
N GLU A 666 -13.66 -0.37 -9.50
CA GLU A 666 -12.60 0.22 -8.70
C GLU A 666 -11.28 -0.41 -9.14
N ARG A 667 -10.31 0.42 -9.54
CA ARG A 667 -9.01 -0.04 -10.06
C ARG A 667 -7.89 0.20 -9.04
N TYR A 668 -8.27 0.30 -7.77
CA TYR A 668 -7.37 0.29 -6.63
C TYR A 668 -7.71 -0.87 -5.69
N TRP A 669 -6.69 -1.34 -4.98
CA TRP A 669 -6.88 -2.06 -3.73
C TRP A 669 -7.10 -1.04 -2.61
N LEU A 670 -8.02 -1.30 -1.69
CA LEU A 670 -8.20 -0.53 -0.45
C LEU A 670 -8.34 -1.49 0.72
N SER A 671 -7.93 -1.06 1.90
CA SER A 671 -8.11 -1.78 3.16
C SER A 671 -8.95 -0.94 4.11
N MET A 672 -9.71 -1.62 4.97
CA MET A 672 -10.44 -0.98 6.06
C MET A 672 -10.05 -1.64 7.38
N GLN A 673 -10.09 -0.90 8.47
CA GLN A 673 -9.74 -1.39 9.80
C GLN A 673 -10.92 -1.99 10.52
N SER A 674 -10.61 -2.87 11.48
CA SER A 674 -11.60 -3.50 12.33
C SER A 674 -12.36 -2.45 13.14
N GLY A 675 -13.69 -2.38 12.98
CA GLY A 675 -14.52 -1.33 13.60
C GLY A 675 -14.63 -0.02 12.82
N GLU A 676 -14.03 0.07 11.63
CA GLU A 676 -14.13 1.24 10.77
C GLU A 676 -15.51 1.36 10.14
N ILE A 677 -16.01 2.60 10.03
CA ILE A 677 -17.16 2.94 9.20
C ILE A 677 -16.63 3.93 8.15
N ARG A 678 -16.28 3.42 6.98
CA ARG A 678 -15.74 4.20 5.86
C ARG A 678 -16.89 4.71 5.01
N VAL A 679 -16.93 6.03 4.82
CA VAL A 679 -18.01 6.70 4.07
C VAL A 679 -17.43 7.41 2.87
N CYS A 680 -17.91 7.07 1.70
CA CYS A 680 -17.67 7.78 0.46
C CYS A 680 -18.95 8.52 0.06
N ALA A 681 -18.85 9.77 -0.40
CA ALA A 681 -20.02 10.45 -0.97
C ALA A 681 -20.45 9.78 -2.29
N SER A 682 -19.47 9.41 -3.11
CA SER A 682 -19.61 8.63 -4.33
C SER A 682 -18.43 7.65 -4.47
N CYS A 683 -18.51 6.68 -5.37
CA CYS A 683 -17.43 5.68 -5.55
C CYS A 683 -16.13 6.27 -6.15
N HIS A 684 -16.20 7.41 -6.83
CA HIS A 684 -15.05 8.22 -7.23
C HIS A 684 -15.39 9.66 -6.83
N GLY A 685 -14.99 10.03 -5.61
CA GLY A 685 -15.39 11.25 -4.90
C GLY A 685 -15.32 12.48 -5.79
N VAL A 686 -16.29 13.40 -5.64
CA VAL A 686 -16.30 14.60 -6.47
C VAL A 686 -15.23 15.56 -5.96
N ASN A 687 -14.20 15.83 -6.77
CA ASN A 687 -13.18 16.81 -6.39
C ASN A 687 -13.82 18.20 -6.31
N ARG A 688 -14.35 18.71 -7.44
CA ARG A 688 -15.07 20.00 -7.48
C ARG A 688 -16.49 19.87 -7.97
N ARG A 689 -16.69 19.15 -9.07
CA ARG A 689 -17.97 18.99 -9.72
C ARG A 689 -18.10 17.60 -10.29
N SER A 690 -19.27 17.01 -10.12
CA SER A 690 -19.63 15.74 -10.69
C SER A 690 -19.74 15.85 -12.21
N GLN A 691 -19.94 14.70 -12.87
CA GLN A 691 -20.24 14.66 -14.30
C GLN A 691 -21.47 15.49 -14.69
N THR A 692 -22.41 15.73 -13.76
CA THR A 692 -23.61 16.56 -14.00
C THR A 692 -23.44 18.02 -13.53
N GLY A 693 -22.26 18.38 -13.03
CA GLY A 693 -21.96 19.71 -12.52
C GLY A 693 -22.35 19.97 -11.06
N THR A 694 -22.86 18.96 -10.35
CA THR A 694 -23.26 19.05 -8.94
C THR A 694 -22.08 18.80 -7.99
N ALA A 695 -22.25 19.14 -6.71
CA ALA A 695 -21.31 18.74 -5.65
C ALA A 695 -21.56 17.28 -5.20
N ASP A 696 -20.78 16.82 -4.23
CA ASP A 696 -20.95 15.52 -3.57
C ASP A 696 -22.37 15.29 -3.05
N ALA A 697 -22.77 14.03 -3.05
CA ALA A 697 -24.02 13.58 -2.44
C ALA A 697 -24.05 13.83 -0.92
N VAL A 698 -25.18 14.36 -0.47
CA VAL A 698 -25.48 14.65 0.95
C VAL A 698 -26.78 14.01 1.44
N ASN A 699 -27.38 13.12 0.64
CA ASN A 699 -28.57 12.36 1.04
C ASN A 699 -28.27 11.46 2.24
N ALA A 700 -29.31 11.17 3.02
CA ALA A 700 -29.27 10.12 4.03
C ALA A 700 -29.31 8.76 3.32
N PRO A 701 -28.24 7.95 3.35
CA PRO A 701 -28.14 6.75 2.51
C PRO A 701 -29.15 5.67 2.92
N GLU A 702 -30.12 5.40 2.05
CA GLU A 702 -31.10 4.33 2.25
C GLU A 702 -30.44 2.93 2.33
N GLY A 703 -29.34 2.70 1.62
CA GLY A 703 -28.54 1.48 1.73
C GLY A 703 -28.02 1.25 3.14
N LEU A 704 -27.51 2.29 3.80
CA LEU A 704 -27.12 2.21 5.22
C LEU A 704 -28.34 1.93 6.10
N ARG A 705 -29.44 2.62 5.86
CA ARG A 705 -30.69 2.42 6.61
C ARG A 705 -31.14 0.96 6.57
N ARG A 706 -31.13 0.33 5.40
CA ARG A 706 -31.45 -1.09 5.19
C ARG A 706 -30.50 -2.00 5.94
N LEU A 707 -29.20 -1.74 5.89
CA LEU A 707 -28.20 -2.53 6.62
C LEU A 707 -28.38 -2.39 8.13
N LEU A 708 -28.62 -1.18 8.65
CA LEU A 708 -28.87 -0.97 10.07
C LEU A 708 -30.18 -1.60 10.53
N ARG A 709 -31.23 -1.58 9.71
CA ARG A 709 -32.48 -2.32 9.97
C ARG A 709 -32.25 -3.82 9.98
N TRP A 710 -31.42 -4.33 9.07
CA TRP A 710 -31.03 -5.74 9.07
C TRP A 710 -30.24 -6.10 10.33
N TYR A 711 -29.21 -5.31 10.67
CA TYR A 711 -28.44 -5.46 11.91
C TYR A 711 -29.35 -5.44 13.13
N LYS A 712 -30.26 -4.47 13.19
CA LYS A 712 -31.29 -4.38 14.22
C LYS A 712 -32.28 -5.51 14.17
N SER A 713 -32.64 -6.07 13.02
CA SER A 713 -33.53 -7.23 12.92
C SER A 713 -32.83 -8.51 13.39
N GLY A 714 -31.51 -8.57 13.25
CA GLY A 714 -30.65 -9.52 13.97
C GLY A 714 -30.59 -9.27 15.48
N GLN A 715 -31.08 -8.11 15.95
CA GLN A 715 -31.35 -7.75 17.34
C GLN A 715 -32.87 -7.56 17.66
N ALA A 716 -33.77 -7.81 16.70
CA ALA A 716 -35.21 -7.54 16.74
C ALA A 716 -35.91 -8.47 15.74
N LEU A 717 -35.77 -9.76 16.00
CA LEU A 717 -36.57 -10.79 15.38
C LEU A 717 -38.04 -10.59 15.81
N ALA A 718 -39.01 -10.99 14.97
CA ALA A 718 -40.41 -11.03 15.39
C ALA A 718 -40.57 -11.98 16.60
N SER A 719 -41.53 -11.74 17.50
CA SER A 719 -41.65 -12.52 18.75
C SER A 719 -41.69 -14.03 18.52
N ASP A 720 -42.30 -14.46 17.43
CA ASP A 720 -42.31 -15.85 16.97
C ASP A 720 -40.95 -16.29 16.40
N ASP A 721 -40.28 -15.49 15.56
CA ASP A 721 -38.92 -15.79 15.08
C ASP A 721 -37.87 -15.84 16.21
N ARG A 722 -38.05 -15.05 17.28
CA ARG A 722 -37.26 -15.12 18.53
C ARG A 722 -37.46 -16.45 19.20
N VAL A 723 -38.71 -16.87 19.33
CA VAL A 723 -39.06 -18.18 19.90
C VAL A 723 -38.58 -19.32 19.00
N PHE A 724 -38.64 -19.20 17.68
CA PHE A 724 -38.13 -20.21 16.75
C PHE A 724 -36.61 -20.34 16.85
N ASN A 725 -35.88 -19.22 16.84
CA ASN A 725 -34.42 -19.22 16.99
C ASN A 725 -33.98 -19.73 18.38
N TRP A 726 -34.71 -19.35 19.43
CA TRP A 726 -34.50 -19.88 20.78
C TRP A 726 -34.75 -21.39 20.82
N ALA A 727 -35.87 -21.87 20.28
CA ALA A 727 -36.23 -23.28 20.26
C ALA A 727 -35.24 -24.12 19.45
N GLU A 728 -34.75 -23.61 18.32
CA GLU A 728 -33.68 -24.23 17.53
C GLU A 728 -32.41 -24.46 18.35
N ARG A 729 -32.09 -23.56 19.29
CA ARG A 729 -30.95 -23.68 20.19
C ARG A 729 -31.22 -24.58 21.40
N GLN A 730 -32.42 -24.53 21.99
CA GLN A 730 -32.77 -25.34 23.15
C GLN A 730 -33.02 -26.81 22.83
N TYR A 731 -33.52 -27.10 21.63
CA TYR A 731 -33.84 -28.45 21.16
C TYR A 731 -33.03 -28.78 19.89
N PRO A 732 -31.71 -28.98 20.04
CA PRO A 732 -30.79 -29.08 18.91
C PRO A 732 -31.11 -30.26 17.97
N ASP A 733 -31.62 -31.37 18.51
CA ASP A 733 -31.91 -32.61 17.78
C ASP A 733 -33.28 -32.61 17.06
N ASN A 734 -34.16 -31.68 17.44
CA ASN A 734 -35.55 -31.60 16.96
C ASN A 734 -35.70 -30.72 15.72
N PHE A 735 -34.96 -29.62 15.63
CA PHE A 735 -35.20 -28.59 14.61
C PHE A 735 -34.03 -28.52 13.62
N LEU A 736 -34.05 -29.36 12.59
CA LEU A 736 -32.98 -29.49 11.59
C LEU A 736 -33.52 -29.42 10.14
N PRO A 737 -32.90 -28.66 9.23
CA PRO A 737 -31.71 -27.82 9.43
C PRO A 737 -32.03 -26.54 10.20
N LYS A 738 -31.02 -25.97 10.89
CA LYS A 738 -31.14 -24.67 11.58
C LYS A 738 -31.37 -23.55 10.57
N ASN A 739 -31.96 -22.44 11.02
CA ASN A 739 -32.34 -21.29 10.20
C ASN A 739 -33.31 -21.63 9.06
N ALA A 740 -34.24 -22.55 9.30
CA ALA A 740 -35.30 -22.84 8.36
C ALA A 740 -36.10 -21.56 8.05
N ALA A 741 -36.46 -21.35 6.79
CA ALA A 741 -37.19 -20.16 6.38
C ALA A 741 -38.57 -20.13 7.06
N THR A 742 -38.93 -18.99 7.64
CA THR A 742 -40.27 -18.77 8.19
C THR A 742 -41.26 -18.59 7.05
N ALA A 743 -42.28 -19.43 7.01
CA ALA A 743 -43.36 -19.45 6.04
C ALA A 743 -44.71 -19.16 6.72
N SER A 744 -45.78 -19.05 5.93
CA SER A 744 -47.14 -18.92 6.47
C SER A 744 -48.13 -19.76 5.68
N PHE A 745 -49.00 -20.48 6.40
CA PHE A 745 -50.02 -21.34 5.82
C PHE A 745 -51.18 -21.52 6.80
N ASP A 746 -52.43 -21.39 6.31
CA ASP A 746 -53.66 -21.58 7.10
C ASP A 746 -53.68 -20.86 8.48
N GLY A 747 -53.21 -19.61 8.49
CA GLY A 747 -53.12 -18.79 9.71
C GLY A 747 -51.94 -19.12 10.64
N TYR A 748 -51.15 -20.15 10.33
CA TYR A 748 -49.88 -20.40 11.00
C TYR A 748 -48.76 -19.60 10.36
N ARG A 749 -47.92 -19.02 11.19
CA ARG A 749 -46.56 -18.59 10.82
C ARG A 749 -45.59 -19.61 11.39
N TYR A 750 -44.83 -20.31 10.56
CA TYR A 750 -44.12 -21.52 10.99
C TYR A 750 -42.82 -21.74 10.24
N ARG A 751 -41.95 -22.60 10.79
CA ARG A 751 -40.77 -23.15 10.13
C ARG A 751 -40.93 -24.66 9.95
N HIS A 752 -40.54 -25.15 8.78
CA HIS A 752 -40.43 -26.58 8.51
C HIS A 752 -38.96 -26.99 8.52
N TYR A 753 -38.65 -27.94 9.38
CA TYR A 753 -37.34 -28.51 9.58
C TYR A 753 -37.24 -29.80 8.78
N ALA A 754 -36.82 -29.68 7.53
CA ALA A 754 -36.91 -30.74 6.53
C ALA A 754 -36.13 -32.02 6.88
N SER A 755 -35.04 -31.93 7.66
CA SER A 755 -34.20 -33.08 8.02
C SER A 755 -34.76 -33.88 9.20
N SER A 756 -35.31 -33.21 10.21
CA SER A 756 -36.01 -33.86 11.32
C SER A 756 -37.49 -34.13 11.04
N ASN A 757 -37.99 -33.56 9.94
CA ASN A 757 -39.39 -33.52 9.54
C ASN A 757 -40.29 -33.00 10.66
N GLU A 758 -39.96 -31.83 11.20
CA GLU A 758 -40.69 -31.20 12.29
C GLU A 758 -41.15 -29.80 11.89
N TYR A 759 -42.22 -29.33 12.53
CA TYR A 759 -42.77 -28.01 12.32
C TYR A 759 -42.90 -27.33 13.67
N LEU A 760 -42.47 -26.06 13.72
CA LEU A 760 -42.70 -25.17 14.85
C LEU A 760 -43.37 -23.92 14.31
N GLY A 761 -44.49 -23.51 14.90
CA GLY A 761 -45.24 -22.38 14.42
C GLY A 761 -46.01 -21.64 15.48
N VAL A 762 -46.57 -20.50 15.10
CA VAL A 762 -47.43 -19.66 15.92
C VAL A 762 -48.73 -19.41 15.16
N LYS A 763 -49.86 -19.56 15.85
CA LYS A 763 -51.21 -19.24 15.36
C LYS A 763 -52.07 -18.79 16.53
N ASP A 764 -52.86 -17.74 16.33
CA ASP A 764 -53.79 -17.18 17.31
C ASP A 764 -53.14 -16.88 18.68
N GLY A 765 -51.89 -16.40 18.66
CA GLY A 765 -51.12 -16.05 19.86
C GLY A 765 -50.57 -17.23 20.65
N LYS A 766 -50.57 -18.44 20.09
CA LYS A 766 -50.08 -19.67 20.71
C LYS A 766 -48.97 -20.33 19.91
N VAL A 767 -48.08 -21.05 20.58
CA VAL A 767 -47.01 -21.85 19.97
C VAL A 767 -47.54 -23.25 19.67
N TRP A 768 -47.20 -23.76 18.50
CA TRP A 768 -47.62 -25.05 17.99
C TRP A 768 -46.43 -25.85 17.52
N TYR A 769 -46.44 -27.15 17.81
CA TYR A 769 -45.41 -28.08 17.37
C TYR A 769 -46.04 -29.28 16.66
N PHE A 770 -45.45 -29.73 15.57
CA PHE A 770 -45.97 -30.86 14.82
C PHE A 770 -44.86 -31.72 14.24
N LYS A 771 -44.95 -33.03 14.46
CA LYS A 771 -44.05 -34.03 13.88
C LYS A 771 -44.87 -35.11 13.17
N PRO A 772 -44.97 -35.04 11.83
CA PRO A 772 -45.62 -36.08 11.04
C PRO A 772 -45.09 -37.47 11.38
N GLY A 773 -46.00 -38.41 11.64
CA GLY A 773 -45.68 -39.79 12.01
C GLY A 773 -45.53 -40.05 13.51
N GLN A 774 -45.39 -39.02 14.35
CA GLN A 774 -45.44 -39.15 15.83
C GLN A 774 -46.72 -38.55 16.43
N SER A 775 -47.31 -37.55 15.77
CA SER A 775 -48.59 -36.94 16.17
C SER A 775 -49.54 -36.89 14.98
N ALA A 776 -50.84 -37.11 15.21
CA ALA A 776 -51.87 -37.07 14.16
C ALA A 776 -52.26 -35.65 13.72
N ALA A 777 -51.97 -34.63 14.56
CA ALA A 777 -52.25 -33.22 14.32
C ALA A 777 -51.23 -32.33 15.08
N PRO A 778 -51.10 -31.03 14.75
CA PRO A 778 -50.29 -30.08 15.52
C PRO A 778 -50.71 -29.99 16.98
N LEU A 779 -49.74 -30.01 17.89
CA LEU A 779 -49.92 -29.92 19.33
C LEU A 779 -49.86 -28.45 19.78
N ASP A 780 -50.85 -28.02 20.57
CA ASP A 780 -50.87 -26.70 21.22
C ASP A 780 -49.91 -26.72 22.42
N LEU A 781 -48.87 -25.90 22.38
CA LEU A 781 -47.87 -25.77 23.44
C LEU A 781 -48.16 -24.58 24.38
N GLY A 782 -49.28 -23.88 24.19
CA GLY A 782 -49.71 -22.76 25.01
C GLY A 782 -49.38 -21.37 24.43
N PRO A 783 -49.62 -20.31 25.21
CA PRO A 783 -49.45 -18.91 24.76
C PRO A 783 -48.02 -18.59 24.33
N LEU A 784 -47.86 -17.66 23.37
CA LEU A 784 -46.55 -17.20 22.87
C LEU A 784 -45.73 -16.45 23.92
N GLN A 785 -46.41 -15.66 24.78
CA GLN A 785 -45.75 -14.70 25.66
C GLN A 785 -44.70 -15.31 26.62
N PRO A 786 -44.96 -16.44 27.32
CA PRO A 786 -43.95 -17.07 28.17
C PRO A 786 -42.70 -17.54 27.40
N TYR A 787 -42.87 -18.08 26.18
CA TYR A 787 -41.75 -18.49 25.34
C TYR A 787 -40.94 -17.30 24.85
N LEU A 788 -41.60 -16.18 24.56
CA LEU A 788 -40.94 -14.93 24.18
C LEU A 788 -40.10 -14.36 25.34
N GLU A 789 -40.59 -14.45 26.57
CA GLU A 789 -39.83 -14.05 27.77
C GLU A 789 -38.57 -14.92 27.94
N LEU A 790 -38.71 -16.24 27.77
CA LEU A 790 -37.57 -17.18 27.79
C LEU A 790 -36.56 -16.89 26.66
N ALA A 791 -37.04 -16.61 25.45
CA ALA A 791 -36.19 -16.23 24.32
C ALA A 791 -35.43 -14.92 24.58
N THR A 792 -36.12 -13.92 25.13
CA THR A 792 -35.54 -12.61 25.49
C THR A 792 -34.44 -12.75 26.55
N MET A 793 -34.70 -13.52 27.61
CA MET A 793 -33.69 -13.78 28.66
C MET A 793 -32.46 -14.53 28.11
N ALA A 794 -32.64 -15.34 27.07
CA ALA A 794 -31.57 -16.08 26.41
C ALA A 794 -30.81 -15.28 25.33
N GLY A 795 -31.15 -13.99 25.15
CA GLY A 795 -30.47 -13.07 24.23
C GLY A 795 -30.96 -13.12 22.78
N PHE A 796 -32.16 -13.65 22.53
CA PHE A 796 -32.82 -13.65 21.22
C PHE A 796 -33.82 -12.52 21.09
#